data_AF-A0A0E0MHJ2-F1
#
_entry.id   AF-A0A0E0MHJ2-F1
#
_cell.length_a   1.000
_cell.length_b   1.000
_cell.length_c   1.000
_cell.angle_alpha   90.00
_cell.angle_beta   90.00
_cell.angle_gamma   90.00
#
_symmetry.space_group_name_H-M   'P 1'
#
loop_
_entity.id
_entity.type
_entity.pdbx_description
1 polymer ?
#
loop_
_entity_poly.entity_id
_entity_poly.type
_entity_poly.pdbx_seq_one_letter_code
_entity_poly.pdbx_strand_id
1 'polypeptide(L)'
;MPATASGGARPEEAAAASPSASSSPTASYCMGTRPEELTARLAAEGRPVGGGRSGGGGGGGGEEREHERVRTLREIKNQIIGNRTKKLQYLRLGAVPAVVAALAEPAASPAALVQAAAAAGSFACGVDDGVRAVLAAGAVAHLTRLLAHPDEKVVDASARALRMIYQSKLAPKFDVNNNEKNMEFLLTLLNSENENVTELAANIISHSCDSTTEQFALCAAGVPQRLVNHFGGSMNLRDACLDSLTAIIRNNWEVASRFALLDHGKALRSIVALIHDRSPRTRLLACLCLIALSHASPCHFQDRQIKTKLILVLLELIEEPGHVGDDAPLALTTLIKDSVELQKQALSTNAVQKLSNHLIENSLESRRSVTILLALAELCSKLEESRSQLMSVQASTLILDALKHASSDIRVAACSCLKNISRSSKVLSAGKLSCDTFIAPLVQLLYDSSTSVQVAALGAICNIAVNLTPRKSILLHSGAVSQLVHLSKSMDPTLRLKAVWALRNIMFLLNPKDKDFILKELTLSTLSSLICDSEHFVQEQTLALVHNLVDGYANSVNYVIGEDGMILNAISRQLNNAPAPGVCIQGMFVLANVAAGGELNKEAVMNILVPRRADRIKQSLVVNFLQSKDKQLRVATLWCVLNLIYPKCEASSVRVVRLQNAGVISQVKGMINDPCLDCKLRVRMVLEHCLDNADDGFM
;
A
#
# COMPACT_ATOMS: atom_id res chain seq x y z
N MET A 1 52.43 -13.80 16.34
CA MET A 1 52.52 -13.82 17.82
C MET A 1 52.09 -12.44 18.34
N PRO A 2 51.43 -12.31 19.50
CA PRO A 2 50.99 -13.32 20.48
C PRO A 2 49.45 -13.42 20.60
N ALA A 3 49.01 -14.28 21.53
CA ALA A 3 47.68 -14.83 21.73
C ALA A 3 46.83 -14.10 22.79
N THR A 4 45.50 -14.24 22.71
CA THR A 4 44.55 -14.05 23.83
C THR A 4 43.43 -15.10 23.76
N ALA A 5 43.24 -15.82 24.87
CA ALA A 5 42.18 -16.81 25.15
C ALA A 5 41.01 -16.08 25.85
N SER A 6 39.75 -16.17 25.39
CA SER A 6 38.75 -17.27 25.45
C SER A 6 37.82 -17.15 26.67
N GLY A 7 36.50 -17.27 26.40
CA GLY A 7 35.45 -17.21 27.42
C GLY A 7 34.07 -16.98 26.81
N GLY A 8 33.61 -17.91 25.97
CA GLY A 8 32.24 -17.96 25.47
C GLY A 8 31.42 -19.00 26.23
N ALA A 9 30.12 -18.74 26.39
CA ALA A 9 29.13 -19.78 26.68
C ALA A 9 27.78 -19.38 26.10
N ARG A 10 27.25 -20.26 25.25
CA ARG A 10 25.87 -20.34 24.76
C ARG A 10 25.26 -21.67 25.29
N PRO A 11 23.96 -21.94 25.07
CA PRO A 11 23.03 -22.51 26.04
C PRO A 11 22.77 -24.01 25.84
N GLU A 12 22.10 -24.66 26.79
CA GLU A 12 21.43 -25.94 26.55
C GLU A 12 20.18 -26.15 27.43
N GLU A 13 19.30 -26.97 26.87
CA GLU A 13 17.90 -27.24 27.21
C GLU A 13 17.67 -28.21 28.39
N ALA A 14 16.42 -28.17 28.88
CA ALA A 14 15.58 -29.28 29.33
C ALA A 14 16.03 -30.20 30.49
N ALA A 15 15.26 -30.18 31.58
CA ALA A 15 14.85 -31.41 32.27
C ALA A 15 13.52 -31.22 33.01
N ALA A 16 12.59 -32.13 32.75
CA ALA A 16 11.33 -32.31 33.46
C ALA A 16 11.56 -33.06 34.78
N ALA A 17 10.86 -32.66 35.84
CA ALA A 17 10.63 -33.51 37.01
C ALA A 17 9.31 -33.11 37.71
N SER A 18 8.52 -34.12 38.05
CA SER A 18 7.32 -34.09 38.90
C SER A 18 7.47 -35.20 39.97
N PRO A 19 6.59 -35.31 40.97
CA PRO A 19 6.40 -34.41 42.10
C PRO A 19 6.73 -35.12 43.44
N SER A 20 7.09 -34.40 44.49
CA SER A 20 7.10 -34.95 45.86
C SER A 20 6.28 -34.07 46.80
N ALA A 21 5.30 -34.69 47.42
CA ALA A 21 4.44 -34.12 48.43
C ALA A 21 5.12 -34.17 49.79
N SER A 22 5.16 -33.04 50.49
CA SER A 22 5.21 -33.01 51.95
C SER A 22 4.53 -31.75 52.47
N SER A 23 3.40 -31.99 53.11
CA SER A 23 2.54 -31.05 53.82
C SER A 23 3.24 -30.35 54.99
N SER A 24 3.12 -29.02 55.07
CA SER A 24 2.63 -28.36 56.29
C SER A 24 2.28 -26.88 56.03
N PRO A 25 1.24 -26.34 56.69
CA PRO A 25 0.61 -25.09 56.31
C PRO A 25 0.93 -23.98 57.32
N THR A 26 1.52 -22.88 56.88
CA THR A 26 1.32 -21.52 57.45
C THR A 26 2.30 -20.55 56.80
N ALA A 27 1.92 -20.02 55.65
CA ALA A 27 2.41 -18.72 55.18
C ALA A 27 1.32 -18.10 54.33
N SER A 28 0.52 -17.24 54.96
CA SER A 28 -0.52 -16.42 54.36
C SER A 28 0.09 -15.50 53.31
N TYR A 29 0.19 -15.98 52.07
CA TYR A 29 0.33 -15.13 50.90
C TYR A 29 -0.97 -14.34 50.72
N CYS A 30 -0.87 -13.02 50.62
CA CYS A 30 -1.96 -12.12 50.25
C CYS A 30 -2.58 -12.54 48.90
N MET A 31 -3.56 -13.43 48.94
CA MET A 31 -4.39 -13.78 47.79
C MET A 31 -5.41 -12.66 47.60
N GLY A 32 -5.21 -11.81 46.59
CA GLY A 32 -6.27 -10.95 46.08
C GLY A 32 -7.49 -11.79 45.68
N THR A 33 -8.69 -11.21 45.80
CA THR A 33 -9.96 -11.88 45.50
C THR A 33 -9.96 -12.43 44.06
N ARG A 34 -10.46 -13.66 43.88
CA ARG A 34 -10.38 -14.37 42.60
C ARG A 34 -11.28 -13.70 41.53
N PRO A 35 -10.88 -13.68 40.24
CA PRO A 35 -11.69 -13.12 39.16
C PRO A 35 -13.11 -13.68 39.04
N GLU A 36 -13.27 -14.98 39.29
CA GLU A 36 -14.57 -15.66 39.27
C GLU A 36 -15.50 -15.12 40.36
N GLU A 37 -14.94 -14.89 41.55
CA GLU A 37 -15.68 -14.38 42.72
C GLU A 37 -16.10 -12.93 42.52
N LEU A 38 -15.19 -12.08 42.04
CA LEU A 38 -15.49 -10.66 41.75
C LEU A 38 -16.53 -10.51 40.64
N THR A 39 -16.46 -11.35 39.61
CA THR A 39 -17.45 -11.34 38.51
C THR A 39 -18.82 -11.79 39.00
N ALA A 40 -18.87 -12.83 39.83
CA ALA A 40 -20.12 -13.32 40.42
C ALA A 40 -20.76 -12.31 41.38
N ARG A 41 -19.96 -11.64 42.22
CA ARG A 41 -20.43 -10.57 43.13
C ARG A 41 -21.07 -9.42 42.35
N LEU A 42 -20.38 -8.91 41.33
CA LEU A 42 -20.89 -7.82 40.50
C LEU A 42 -22.19 -8.21 39.75
N ALA A 43 -22.27 -9.46 39.27
CA ALA A 43 -23.48 -9.96 38.60
C ALA A 43 -24.67 -10.12 39.55
N ALA A 44 -24.42 -10.53 40.81
CA ALA A 44 -25.45 -10.65 41.84
C ALA A 44 -26.00 -9.28 42.25
N GLU A 45 -25.14 -8.26 42.31
CA GLU A 45 -25.50 -6.88 42.64
C GLU A 45 -26.38 -6.21 41.57
N GLY A 46 -26.39 -6.69 40.32
CA GLY A 46 -27.19 -6.15 39.22
C GLY A 46 -28.64 -6.67 39.10
N ARG A 47 -29.11 -7.59 39.96
CA ARG A 47 -30.49 -8.11 39.90
C ARG A 47 -31.47 -7.16 40.62
N PRO A 48 -32.60 -6.78 39.98
CA PRO A 48 -33.66 -6.02 40.63
C PRO A 48 -34.32 -6.86 41.72
N VAL A 49 -34.65 -6.23 42.84
CA VAL A 49 -35.39 -6.87 43.94
C VAL A 49 -36.78 -7.22 43.41
N GLY A 50 -37.03 -8.53 43.21
CA GLY A 50 -38.37 -9.02 42.89
C GLY A 50 -39.33 -8.62 44.01
N GLY A 51 -40.45 -8.02 43.63
CA GLY A 51 -41.51 -7.59 44.54
C GLY A 51 -41.95 -8.75 45.45
N GLY A 52 -41.68 -8.61 46.75
CA GLY A 52 -41.98 -9.62 47.75
C GLY A 52 -42.00 -9.03 49.15
N ARG A 53 -43.15 -8.43 49.50
CA ARG A 53 -43.70 -8.17 50.84
C ARG A 53 -42.82 -7.48 51.89
N SER A 54 -43.22 -6.24 52.16
CA SER A 54 -43.28 -5.56 53.47
C SER A 54 -42.57 -6.20 54.67
N GLY A 55 -41.53 -5.52 55.15
CA GLY A 55 -40.99 -5.66 56.51
C GLY A 55 -40.09 -4.46 56.80
N GLY A 56 -40.50 -3.60 57.73
CA GLY A 56 -39.79 -2.36 58.07
C GLY A 56 -38.38 -2.60 58.58
N GLY A 57 -37.42 -1.88 58.00
CA GLY A 57 -36.00 -1.89 58.34
C GLY A 57 -35.25 -0.94 57.39
N GLY A 58 -35.54 0.36 57.50
CA GLY A 58 -35.03 1.40 56.60
C GLY A 58 -33.58 1.78 56.90
N GLY A 59 -32.81 2.08 55.84
CA GLY A 59 -31.55 2.82 55.90
C GLY A 59 -30.31 2.06 55.42
N GLY A 60 -29.86 1.03 56.16
CA GLY A 60 -28.49 0.51 56.03
C GLY A 60 -28.19 -0.41 54.84
N GLY A 61 -29.16 -1.19 54.36
CA GLY A 61 -28.88 -2.23 53.34
C GLY A 61 -28.59 -1.71 51.93
N GLY A 62 -29.01 -0.48 51.60
CA GLY A 62 -28.72 0.17 50.31
C GLY A 62 -27.32 0.75 50.25
N GLU A 63 -26.88 1.42 51.32
CA GLU A 63 -25.54 2.03 51.42
C GLU A 63 -24.43 0.97 51.48
N GLU A 64 -24.65 -0.13 52.21
CA GLU A 64 -23.69 -1.22 52.30
C GLU A 64 -23.53 -1.97 50.97
N ARG A 65 -24.63 -2.20 50.24
CA ARG A 65 -24.63 -2.80 48.90
C ARG A 65 -23.91 -1.91 47.88
N GLU A 66 -24.13 -0.60 47.94
CA GLU A 66 -23.45 0.36 47.05
C GLU A 66 -21.94 0.46 47.39
N HIS A 67 -21.58 0.43 48.67
CA HIS A 67 -20.19 0.43 49.11
C HIS A 67 -19.44 -0.83 48.65
N GLU A 68 -20.06 -2.02 48.76
CA GLU A 68 -19.47 -3.26 48.26
C GLU A 68 -19.35 -3.26 46.73
N ARG A 69 -20.34 -2.72 46.02
CA ARG A 69 -20.27 -2.56 44.56
C ARG A 69 -19.11 -1.67 44.11
N VAL A 70 -18.93 -0.52 44.75
CA VAL A 70 -17.80 0.38 44.47
C VAL A 70 -16.47 -0.34 44.72
N ARG A 71 -16.38 -1.14 45.80
CA ARG A 71 -15.20 -1.95 46.12
C ARG A 71 -14.95 -3.00 45.03
N THR A 72 -15.97 -3.74 44.61
CA THR A 72 -15.88 -4.77 43.57
C THR A 72 -15.43 -4.19 42.23
N LEU A 73 -16.05 -3.09 41.78
CA LEU A 73 -15.68 -2.40 40.53
C LEU A 73 -14.23 -1.88 40.57
N ARG A 74 -13.83 -1.32 41.72
CA ARG A 74 -12.45 -0.84 41.93
C ARG A 74 -11.45 -1.98 41.84
N GLU A 75 -11.75 -3.11 42.45
CA GLU A 75 -10.88 -4.29 42.46
C GLU A 75 -10.73 -4.88 41.06
N ILE A 76 -11.83 -5.07 40.33
CA ILE A 76 -11.81 -5.52 38.93
C ILE A 76 -10.92 -4.59 38.10
N LYS A 77 -11.17 -3.27 38.17
CA LYS A 77 -10.39 -2.25 37.46
C LYS A 77 -8.89 -2.37 37.78
N ASN A 78 -8.51 -2.45 39.05
CA ASN A 78 -7.12 -2.54 39.47
C ASN A 78 -6.44 -3.82 38.96
N GLN A 79 -7.18 -4.94 38.89
CA GLN A 79 -6.64 -6.20 38.39
C GLN A 79 -6.42 -6.22 36.87
N ILE A 80 -7.17 -5.43 36.10
CA ILE A 80 -7.08 -5.43 34.63
C ILE A 80 -6.17 -4.35 34.05
N ILE A 81 -5.88 -3.26 34.77
CA ILE A 81 -5.00 -2.19 34.27
C ILE A 81 -3.61 -2.77 33.95
N GLY A 82 -3.14 -2.53 32.72
CA GLY A 82 -1.84 -3.00 32.24
C GLY A 82 -1.71 -4.52 32.09
N ASN A 83 -2.74 -5.32 32.40
CA ASN A 83 -2.65 -6.78 32.41
C ASN A 83 -3.56 -7.43 31.34
N ARG A 84 -2.97 -7.74 30.17
CA ARG A 84 -3.70 -8.35 29.05
C ARG A 84 -4.33 -9.70 29.39
N THR A 85 -3.62 -10.55 30.14
CA THR A 85 -4.10 -11.90 30.51
C THR A 85 -5.34 -11.82 31.39
N LYS A 86 -5.32 -10.96 32.41
CA LYS A 86 -6.47 -10.75 33.30
C LYS A 86 -7.64 -10.11 32.55
N LYS A 87 -7.40 -9.14 31.66
CA LYS A 87 -8.45 -8.58 30.78
C LYS A 87 -9.18 -9.70 30.02
N LEU A 88 -8.44 -10.59 29.36
CA LEU A 88 -9.00 -11.72 28.61
C LEU A 88 -9.72 -12.73 29.51
N GLN A 89 -9.24 -12.97 30.73
CA GLN A 89 -9.92 -13.84 31.70
C GLN A 89 -11.28 -13.26 32.12
N TYR A 90 -11.33 -12.00 32.57
CA TYR A 90 -12.58 -11.34 32.94
C TYR A 90 -13.56 -11.21 31.77
N LEU A 91 -13.06 -11.06 30.54
CA LEU A 91 -13.88 -11.10 29.32
C LEU A 91 -14.57 -12.46 29.16
N ARG A 92 -13.84 -13.57 29.32
CA ARG A 92 -14.40 -14.94 29.25
C ARG A 92 -15.40 -15.21 30.37
N LEU A 93 -15.20 -14.62 31.55
CA LEU A 93 -16.11 -14.74 32.68
C LEU A 93 -17.39 -13.90 32.53
N GLY A 94 -17.51 -13.07 31.48
CA GLY A 94 -18.70 -12.25 31.25
C GLY A 94 -18.79 -11.03 32.18
N ALA A 95 -17.66 -10.49 32.65
CA ALA A 95 -17.66 -9.34 33.55
C ALA A 95 -18.09 -8.02 32.88
N VAL A 96 -17.84 -7.86 31.57
CA VAL A 96 -18.10 -6.60 30.84
C VAL A 96 -19.58 -6.19 30.85
N PRO A 97 -20.56 -7.08 30.53
CA PRO A 97 -21.98 -6.73 30.65
C PRO A 97 -22.38 -6.21 32.04
N ALA A 98 -21.86 -6.79 33.12
CA ALA A 98 -22.17 -6.36 34.48
C ALA A 98 -21.55 -4.99 34.82
N VAL A 99 -20.31 -4.74 34.37
CA VAL A 99 -19.65 -3.43 34.49
C VAL A 99 -20.42 -2.35 33.73
N VAL A 100 -20.88 -2.67 32.51
CA VAL A 100 -21.63 -1.71 31.69
C VAL A 100 -23.05 -1.50 32.22
N ALA A 101 -23.70 -2.53 32.76
CA ALA A 101 -24.98 -2.39 33.44
C ALA A 101 -24.88 -1.42 34.63
N ALA A 102 -23.74 -1.38 35.33
CA ALA A 102 -23.50 -0.41 36.40
C ALA A 102 -23.45 1.06 35.92
N LEU A 103 -23.14 1.32 34.65
CA LEU A 103 -23.22 2.65 34.06
C LEU A 103 -24.66 3.07 33.73
N ALA A 104 -25.56 2.10 33.58
CA ALA A 104 -26.95 2.33 33.21
C ALA A 104 -27.87 2.58 34.41
N GLU A 105 -27.40 2.30 35.63
CA GLU A 105 -28.26 2.32 36.82
C GLU A 105 -28.63 3.74 37.26
N PRO A 106 -29.93 4.09 37.32
CA PRO A 106 -30.38 5.46 37.59
C PRO A 106 -29.99 6.02 38.96
N ALA A 107 -29.78 5.16 39.95
CA ALA A 107 -29.48 5.54 41.34
C ALA A 107 -28.03 5.21 41.76
N ALA A 108 -27.14 4.92 40.81
CA ALA A 108 -25.75 4.63 41.12
C ALA A 108 -25.05 5.87 41.71
N SER A 109 -24.23 5.65 42.74
CA SER A 109 -23.41 6.72 43.32
C SER A 109 -22.37 7.22 42.31
N PRO A 110 -21.93 8.49 42.39
CA PRO A 110 -20.83 9.00 41.57
C PRO A 110 -19.57 8.13 41.68
N ALA A 111 -19.30 7.57 42.86
CA ALA A 111 -18.18 6.67 43.07
C ALA A 111 -18.29 5.38 42.25
N ALA A 112 -19.48 4.77 42.18
CA ALA A 112 -19.72 3.56 41.39
C ALA A 112 -19.59 3.86 39.89
N LEU A 113 -20.19 4.95 39.42
CA LEU A 113 -20.11 5.37 38.02
C LEU A 113 -18.66 5.62 37.58
N VAL A 114 -17.86 6.29 38.42
CA VAL A 114 -16.42 6.51 38.16
C VAL A 114 -15.67 5.18 38.04
N GLN A 115 -15.89 4.22 38.95
CA GLN A 115 -15.20 2.93 38.87
C GLN A 115 -15.67 2.10 37.68
N ALA A 116 -16.97 2.11 37.38
CA ALA A 116 -17.54 1.39 36.23
C ALA A 116 -17.00 1.96 34.90
N ALA A 117 -16.95 3.29 34.77
CA ALA A 117 -16.43 3.94 33.56
C ALA A 117 -14.94 3.62 33.37
N ALA A 118 -14.14 3.74 34.44
CA ALA A 118 -12.73 3.40 34.40
C ALA A 118 -12.48 1.91 34.08
N ALA A 119 -13.30 1.00 34.61
CA ALA A 119 -13.24 -0.42 34.28
C ALA A 119 -13.57 -0.68 32.80
N ALA A 120 -14.67 -0.10 32.29
CA ALA A 120 -15.07 -0.22 30.89
C ALA A 120 -13.99 0.30 29.92
N GLY A 121 -13.43 1.48 30.19
CA GLY A 121 -12.31 2.02 29.41
C GLY A 121 -11.08 1.12 29.46
N SER A 122 -10.74 0.59 30.64
CA SER A 122 -9.60 -0.34 30.80
C SER A 122 -9.79 -1.64 30.02
N PHE A 123 -11.01 -2.20 29.97
CA PHE A 123 -11.30 -3.35 29.12
C PHE A 123 -11.06 -3.06 27.63
N ALA A 124 -11.47 -1.88 27.16
CA ALA A 124 -11.28 -1.48 25.76
C ALA A 124 -9.82 -1.17 25.39
N CYS A 125 -9.00 -0.71 26.34
CA CYS A 125 -7.64 -0.25 26.05
C CYS A 125 -6.68 -1.39 25.63
N GLY A 126 -6.25 -1.35 24.38
CA GLY A 126 -5.17 -2.19 23.83
C GLY A 126 -5.57 -3.66 23.59
N VAL A 127 -6.87 -4.00 23.62
CA VAL A 127 -7.37 -5.36 23.37
C VAL A 127 -8.65 -5.28 22.53
N ASP A 128 -8.58 -5.66 21.25
CA ASP A 128 -9.72 -5.61 20.34
C ASP A 128 -10.92 -6.43 20.83
N ASP A 129 -10.70 -7.60 21.43
CA ASP A 129 -11.78 -8.40 22.03
C ASP A 129 -12.50 -7.64 23.15
N GLY A 130 -11.75 -6.84 23.92
CA GLY A 130 -12.30 -5.98 24.96
C GLY A 130 -13.12 -4.84 24.39
N VAL A 131 -12.65 -4.20 23.31
CA VAL A 131 -13.42 -3.19 22.58
C VAL A 131 -14.73 -3.78 22.08
N ARG A 132 -14.71 -4.94 21.41
CA ARG A 132 -15.93 -5.60 20.92
C ARG A 132 -16.91 -5.90 22.05
N ALA A 133 -16.43 -6.40 23.18
CA ALA A 133 -17.28 -6.71 24.33
C ALA A 133 -17.93 -5.45 24.93
N VAL A 134 -17.16 -4.36 25.09
CA VAL A 134 -17.65 -3.09 25.64
C VAL A 134 -18.67 -2.44 24.69
N LEU A 135 -18.45 -2.52 23.37
CA LEU A 135 -19.39 -2.05 22.36
C LEU A 135 -20.68 -2.89 22.34
N ALA A 136 -20.56 -4.23 22.37
CA ALA A 136 -21.71 -5.12 22.37
C ALA A 136 -22.60 -4.94 23.62
N ALA A 137 -22.00 -4.55 24.75
CA ALA A 137 -22.73 -4.25 25.98
C ALA A 137 -23.37 -2.84 25.98
N GLY A 138 -23.19 -2.01 24.95
CA GLY A 138 -23.81 -0.69 24.84
C GLY A 138 -23.11 0.43 25.62
N ALA A 139 -21.84 0.27 26.00
CA ALA A 139 -21.15 1.20 26.89
C ALA A 139 -21.06 2.64 26.34
N VAL A 140 -20.90 2.81 25.02
CA VAL A 140 -20.74 4.13 24.40
C VAL A 140 -21.94 5.02 24.70
N ALA A 141 -23.17 4.52 24.51
CA ALA A 141 -24.38 5.29 24.77
C ALA A 141 -24.49 5.73 26.24
N HIS A 142 -24.17 4.84 27.18
CA HIS A 142 -24.20 5.16 28.61
C HIS A 142 -23.12 6.18 29.00
N LEU A 143 -21.90 6.02 28.51
CA LEU A 143 -20.80 6.95 28.78
C LEU A 143 -21.04 8.33 28.17
N THR A 144 -21.60 8.40 26.95
CA THR A 144 -21.95 9.67 26.30
C THR A 144 -23.02 10.42 27.12
N ARG A 145 -24.03 9.72 27.64
CA ARG A 145 -25.04 10.31 28.54
C ARG A 145 -24.40 10.88 29.82
N LEU A 146 -23.40 10.19 30.37
CA LEU A 146 -22.73 10.60 31.61
C LEU A 146 -21.82 11.84 31.44
N LEU A 147 -21.57 12.31 30.22
CA LEU A 147 -20.88 13.58 29.98
C LEU A 147 -21.70 14.81 30.42
N ALA A 148 -23.02 14.66 30.57
CA ALA A 148 -23.92 15.69 31.09
C ALA A 148 -24.21 15.54 32.60
N HIS A 149 -23.44 14.70 33.31
CA HIS A 149 -23.65 14.45 34.74
C HIS A 149 -23.17 15.65 35.59
N PRO A 150 -23.86 16.00 36.70
CA PRO A 150 -23.48 17.14 37.54
C PRO A 150 -22.15 16.96 38.29
N ASP A 151 -21.74 15.72 38.55
CA ASP A 151 -20.45 15.41 39.18
C ASP A 151 -19.32 15.37 38.14
N GLU A 152 -18.36 16.29 38.27
CA GLU A 152 -17.21 16.42 37.36
C GLU A 152 -16.32 15.17 37.29
N LYS A 153 -16.20 14.39 38.38
CA LYS A 153 -15.40 13.16 38.39
C LYS A 153 -16.05 12.10 37.52
N VAL A 154 -17.38 12.05 37.49
CA VAL A 154 -18.13 11.14 36.61
C VAL A 154 -17.94 11.54 35.15
N VAL A 155 -18.02 12.84 34.84
CA VAL A 155 -17.77 13.37 33.49
C VAL A 155 -16.35 13.03 33.04
N ASP A 156 -15.35 13.31 33.88
CA ASP A 156 -13.94 13.02 33.64
C ASP A 156 -13.68 11.52 33.38
N ALA A 157 -14.20 10.64 34.24
CA ALA A 157 -14.05 9.20 34.08
C ALA A 157 -14.73 8.69 32.81
N SER A 158 -15.89 9.25 32.45
CA SER A 158 -16.63 8.90 31.24
C SER A 158 -15.88 9.34 29.99
N ALA A 159 -15.33 10.56 29.98
CA ALA A 159 -14.54 11.08 28.87
C ALA A 159 -13.28 10.25 28.63
N ARG A 160 -12.55 9.89 29.69
CA ARG A 160 -11.38 9.01 29.60
C ARG A 160 -11.72 7.62 29.08
N ALA A 161 -12.84 7.05 29.53
CA ALA A 161 -13.29 5.74 29.09
C ALA A 161 -13.65 5.73 27.60
N LEU A 162 -14.42 6.74 27.14
CA LEU A 162 -14.74 6.91 25.73
C LEU A 162 -13.48 7.10 24.90
N ARG A 163 -12.53 7.93 25.34
CA ARG A 163 -11.24 8.10 24.65
C ARG A 163 -10.52 6.76 24.44
N MET A 164 -10.46 5.92 25.47
CA MET A 164 -9.83 4.59 25.37
C MET A 164 -10.55 3.66 24.37
N ILE A 165 -11.87 3.81 24.22
CA ILE A 165 -12.64 3.09 23.20
C ILE A 165 -12.29 3.61 21.79
N TYR A 166 -12.28 4.94 21.60
CA TYR A 166 -12.02 5.60 20.32
C TYR A 166 -10.58 5.48 19.81
N GLN A 167 -9.65 4.96 20.62
CA GLN A 167 -8.31 4.57 20.14
C GLN A 167 -8.34 3.35 19.20
N SER A 168 -9.41 2.54 19.24
CA SER A 168 -9.56 1.37 18.37
C SER A 168 -10.30 1.71 17.09
N LYS A 169 -9.86 1.15 15.96
CA LYS A 169 -10.57 1.21 14.67
C LYS A 169 -11.97 0.59 14.72
N LEU A 170 -12.26 -0.24 15.72
CA LEU A 170 -13.56 -0.87 15.94
C LEU A 170 -14.59 0.07 16.58
N ALA A 171 -14.17 1.24 17.09
CA ALA A 171 -15.08 2.22 17.67
C ALA A 171 -16.09 2.71 16.61
N PRO A 172 -17.34 3.03 17.03
CA PRO A 172 -18.37 3.51 16.12
C PRO A 172 -17.94 4.83 15.47
N LYS A 173 -18.19 4.96 14.17
CA LYS A 173 -18.05 6.24 13.47
C LYS A 173 -19.12 7.20 13.97
N PHE A 174 -18.71 8.41 14.32
CA PHE A 174 -19.62 9.46 14.72
C PHE A 174 -19.99 10.29 13.49
N ASP A 175 -21.25 10.23 13.09
CA ASP A 175 -21.75 10.93 11.91
C ASP A 175 -21.86 12.43 12.19
N VAL A 176 -20.95 13.20 11.60
CA VAL A 176 -20.83 14.65 11.77
C VAL A 176 -21.85 15.40 10.90
N ASN A 177 -22.33 14.81 9.80
CA ASN A 177 -23.09 15.52 8.76
C ASN A 177 -24.60 15.38 8.90
N ASN A 178 -25.08 14.31 9.52
CA ASN A 178 -26.47 13.87 9.36
C ASN A 178 -27.42 14.47 10.41
N ASN A 179 -26.92 15.31 11.33
CA ASN A 179 -27.74 15.99 12.34
C ASN A 179 -27.03 17.25 12.89
N GLU A 180 -27.67 18.42 12.83
CA GLU A 180 -27.17 19.66 13.46
C GLU A 180 -26.83 19.45 14.95
N LYS A 181 -27.60 18.59 15.64
CA LYS A 181 -27.37 18.23 17.04
C LYS A 181 -26.05 17.52 17.28
N ASN A 182 -25.56 16.74 16.32
CA ASN A 182 -24.29 16.02 16.46
C ASN A 182 -23.11 16.99 16.35
N MET A 183 -23.18 17.94 15.41
CA MET A 183 -22.18 19.01 15.32
C MET A 183 -22.22 19.88 16.58
N GLU A 184 -23.42 20.29 17.03
CA GLU A 184 -23.57 21.07 18.26
C GLU A 184 -22.98 20.34 19.47
N PHE A 185 -23.25 19.04 19.62
CA PHE A 185 -22.65 18.20 20.66
C PHE A 185 -21.12 18.23 20.61
N LEU A 186 -20.50 18.02 19.44
CA LEU A 186 -19.04 18.10 19.29
C LEU A 186 -18.49 19.47 19.66
N LEU A 187 -19.18 20.55 19.27
CA LEU A 187 -18.80 21.91 19.63
C LEU A 187 -18.90 22.15 21.14
N THR A 188 -19.93 21.63 21.81
CA THR A 188 -20.05 21.68 23.27
C THR A 188 -18.88 20.99 23.94
N LEU A 189 -18.50 19.80 23.48
CA LEU A 189 -17.36 19.07 24.05
C LEU A 189 -16.02 19.81 23.82
N LEU A 190 -15.82 20.41 22.64
CA LEU A 190 -14.60 21.18 22.31
C LEU A 190 -14.47 22.50 23.10
N ASN A 191 -15.58 23.06 23.58
CA ASN A 191 -15.59 24.28 24.40
C ASN A 191 -15.55 23.98 25.91
N SER A 192 -15.43 22.71 26.31
CA SER A 192 -15.35 22.30 27.71
C SER A 192 -14.05 22.80 28.37
N GLU A 193 -14.15 23.26 29.62
CA GLU A 193 -12.98 23.55 30.46
C GLU A 193 -12.24 22.28 30.91
N ASN A 194 -12.94 21.13 30.93
CA ASN A 194 -12.33 19.85 31.23
C ASN A 194 -11.55 19.32 30.01
N GLU A 195 -10.22 19.29 30.12
CA GLU A 195 -9.32 18.84 29.04
C GLU A 195 -9.62 17.41 28.55
N ASN A 196 -10.03 16.48 29.43
CA ASN A 196 -10.33 15.11 29.01
C ASN A 196 -11.57 15.05 28.11
N VAL A 197 -12.54 15.95 28.32
CA VAL A 197 -13.74 16.08 27.47
C VAL A 197 -13.37 16.66 26.12
N THR A 198 -12.54 17.71 26.11
CA THR A 198 -12.04 18.33 24.87
C THR A 198 -11.16 17.36 24.07
N GLU A 199 -10.31 16.59 24.75
CA GLU A 199 -9.47 15.55 24.15
C GLU A 199 -10.31 14.41 23.56
N LEU A 200 -11.40 14.02 24.24
CA LEU A 200 -12.37 13.07 23.68
C LEU A 200 -12.95 13.59 22.37
N ALA A 201 -13.40 14.85 22.34
CA ALA A 201 -13.98 15.45 21.13
C ALA A 201 -13.01 15.42 19.95
N ALA A 202 -11.74 15.78 20.21
CA ALA A 202 -10.66 15.66 19.23
C ALA A 202 -10.52 14.21 18.72
N ASN A 203 -10.42 13.22 19.62
CA ASN A 203 -10.31 11.81 19.21
C ASN A 203 -11.54 11.29 18.42
N ILE A 204 -12.75 11.74 18.75
CA ILE A 204 -13.94 11.40 17.96
C ILE A 204 -13.81 11.94 16.53
N ILE A 205 -13.33 13.18 16.38
CA ILE A 205 -13.12 13.82 15.08
C ILE A 205 -12.04 13.10 14.28
N SER A 206 -10.87 12.86 14.87
CA SER A 206 -9.76 12.19 14.17
C SER A 206 -10.12 10.77 13.72
N HIS A 207 -10.94 10.05 14.51
CA HIS A 207 -11.46 8.74 14.17
C HIS A 207 -12.57 8.77 13.13
N SER A 208 -13.47 9.76 13.15
CA SER A 208 -14.71 9.72 12.36
C SER A 208 -14.62 10.50 11.05
N CYS A 209 -13.67 11.43 10.90
CA CYS A 209 -13.53 12.27 9.72
C CYS A 209 -12.84 11.54 8.56
N ASP A 210 -13.65 10.92 7.68
CA ASP A 210 -13.16 10.12 6.54
C ASP A 210 -13.61 10.63 5.17
N SER A 211 -14.56 11.57 5.11
CA SER A 211 -15.10 12.13 3.86
C SER A 211 -14.77 13.61 3.68
N THR A 212 -14.68 14.04 2.41
CA THR A 212 -14.49 15.47 2.07
C THR A 212 -15.64 16.35 2.57
N THR A 213 -16.86 15.80 2.63
CA THR A 213 -18.05 16.47 3.16
C THR A 213 -17.95 16.73 4.66
N GLU A 214 -17.52 15.74 5.46
CA GLU A 214 -17.31 15.92 6.91
C GLU A 214 -16.20 16.93 7.19
N GLN A 215 -15.09 16.85 6.45
CA GLN A 215 -13.98 17.80 6.55
C GLN A 215 -14.46 19.25 6.32
N PHE A 216 -15.28 19.46 5.29
CA PHE A 216 -15.85 20.78 5.00
C PHE A 216 -16.82 21.24 6.10
N ALA A 217 -17.71 20.36 6.57
CA ALA A 217 -18.67 20.68 7.62
C ALA A 217 -17.96 21.08 8.93
N LEU A 218 -16.94 20.32 9.37
CA LEU A 218 -16.11 20.64 10.53
C LEU A 218 -15.39 21.98 10.34
N CYS A 219 -14.84 22.23 9.15
CA CYS A 219 -14.18 23.49 8.81
C CYS A 219 -15.16 24.68 8.85
N ALA A 220 -16.35 24.53 8.28
CA ALA A 220 -17.42 25.53 8.28
C ALA A 220 -17.93 25.85 9.70
N ALA A 221 -18.01 24.84 10.57
CA ALA A 221 -18.37 25.01 11.98
C ALA A 221 -17.26 25.67 12.83
N GLY A 222 -16.09 25.96 12.27
CA GLY A 222 -14.97 26.59 12.99
C GLY A 222 -14.21 25.65 13.93
N VAL A 223 -14.32 24.32 13.71
CA VAL A 223 -13.60 23.32 14.51
C VAL A 223 -12.07 23.52 14.46
N PRO A 224 -11.43 23.78 13.29
CA PRO A 224 -9.99 23.95 13.25
C PRO A 224 -9.45 25.08 14.13
N GLN A 225 -10.18 26.20 14.24
CA GLN A 225 -9.81 27.31 15.12
C GLN A 225 -9.83 26.88 16.59
N ARG A 226 -10.87 26.15 17.00
CA ARG A 226 -11.00 25.66 18.38
C ARG A 226 -9.87 24.71 18.74
N LEU A 227 -9.52 23.79 17.84
CA LEU A 227 -8.40 22.86 18.05
C LEU A 227 -7.06 23.60 18.22
N VAL A 228 -6.81 24.64 17.42
CA VAL A 228 -5.59 25.47 17.53
C VAL A 228 -5.51 26.20 18.87
N ASN A 229 -6.64 26.69 19.40
CA ASN A 229 -6.67 27.38 20.69
C ASN A 229 -6.24 26.46 21.86
N HIS A 230 -6.38 25.14 21.70
CA HIS A 230 -6.04 24.13 22.71
C HIS A 230 -4.58 23.64 22.64
N PHE A 231 -3.75 24.15 21.74
CA PHE A 231 -2.33 23.79 21.70
C PHE A 231 -1.56 24.18 22.96
N GLY A 232 -2.04 25.15 23.75
CA GLY A 232 -1.45 25.52 25.04
C GLY A 232 -1.75 24.56 26.19
N GLY A 233 -2.68 23.61 26.01
CA GLY A 233 -3.09 22.66 27.05
C GLY A 233 -2.09 21.54 27.29
N SER A 234 -2.53 20.49 28.00
CA SER A 234 -1.71 19.29 28.25
C SER A 234 -1.22 18.61 26.97
N MET A 235 -0.15 17.83 27.11
CA MET A 235 0.47 17.09 26.00
C MET A 235 -0.54 16.17 25.30
N ASN A 236 -1.39 15.46 26.04
CA ASN A 236 -2.38 14.54 25.46
C ASN A 236 -3.44 15.27 24.65
N LEU A 237 -3.97 16.40 25.18
CA LEU A 237 -4.93 17.24 24.47
C LEU A 237 -4.31 17.82 23.19
N ARG A 238 -3.09 18.34 23.29
CA ARG A 238 -2.35 18.90 22.15
C ARG A 238 -2.13 17.88 21.04
N ASP A 239 -1.70 16.67 21.40
CA ASP A 239 -1.50 15.57 20.46
C ASP A 239 -2.82 15.18 19.77
N ALA A 240 -3.91 15.02 20.53
CA ALA A 240 -5.24 14.73 19.98
C ALA A 240 -5.73 15.83 19.03
N CYS A 241 -5.49 17.10 19.37
CA CYS A 241 -5.82 18.24 18.49
C CYS A 241 -5.02 18.22 17.18
N LEU A 242 -3.73 17.87 17.21
CA LEU A 242 -2.90 17.73 16.01
C LEU A 242 -3.37 16.58 15.11
N ASP A 243 -3.69 15.43 15.69
CA ASP A 243 -4.26 14.28 14.96
C ASP A 243 -5.60 14.65 14.30
N SER A 244 -6.46 15.35 15.03
CA SER A 244 -7.76 15.82 14.53
C SER A 244 -7.62 16.81 13.38
N LEU A 245 -6.73 17.80 13.52
CA LEU A 245 -6.43 18.75 12.46
C LEU A 245 -5.89 18.03 11.22
N THR A 246 -5.00 17.06 11.40
CA THR A 246 -4.47 16.25 10.30
C THR A 246 -5.58 15.52 9.56
N ALA A 247 -6.54 14.92 10.27
CA ALA A 247 -7.70 14.25 9.66
C ALA A 247 -8.61 15.22 8.89
N ILE A 248 -8.87 16.42 9.44
CA ILE A 248 -9.70 17.45 8.80
C ILE A 248 -9.05 17.98 7.51
N ILE A 249 -7.72 18.15 7.49
CA ILE A 249 -6.99 18.80 6.39
C ILE A 249 -6.64 17.82 5.26
N ARG A 250 -6.38 16.56 5.59
CA ARG A 250 -5.76 15.58 4.69
C ARG A 250 -6.50 15.46 3.36
N ASN A 251 -5.75 15.62 2.27
CA ASN A 251 -6.21 15.49 0.88
C ASN A 251 -7.40 16.40 0.49
N ASN A 252 -7.61 17.52 1.20
CA ASN A 252 -8.70 18.45 0.92
C ASN A 252 -8.17 19.88 0.77
N TRP A 253 -8.05 20.32 -0.48
CA TRP A 253 -7.41 21.60 -0.81
C TRP A 253 -8.19 22.81 -0.26
N GLU A 254 -9.52 22.76 -0.26
CA GLU A 254 -10.36 23.88 0.17
C GLU A 254 -10.25 24.10 1.69
N VAL A 255 -10.35 23.01 2.46
CA VAL A 255 -10.18 23.04 3.91
C VAL A 255 -8.75 23.44 4.28
N ALA A 256 -7.74 22.87 3.60
CA ALA A 256 -6.33 23.21 3.83
C ALA A 256 -6.03 24.70 3.52
N SER A 257 -6.57 25.23 2.42
CA SER A 257 -6.42 26.64 2.04
C SER A 257 -7.07 27.57 3.07
N ARG A 258 -8.29 27.27 3.51
CA ARG A 258 -8.99 28.04 4.55
C ARG A 258 -8.22 28.01 5.87
N PHE A 259 -7.70 26.85 6.26
CA PHE A 259 -6.89 26.70 7.47
C PHE A 259 -5.57 27.48 7.39
N ALA A 260 -4.87 27.42 6.25
CA ALA A 260 -3.59 28.11 6.08
C ALA A 260 -3.71 29.64 6.22
N LEU A 261 -4.87 30.20 5.85
CA LEU A 261 -5.18 31.63 5.95
C LEU A 261 -5.82 32.03 7.29
N LEU A 262 -6.17 31.06 8.13
CA LEU A 262 -6.85 31.27 9.41
C LEU A 262 -6.02 32.17 10.34
N ASP A 263 -6.67 33.17 10.95
CA ASP A 263 -6.04 34.19 11.80
C ASP A 263 -4.79 34.84 11.16
N HIS A 264 -4.87 35.18 9.87
CA HIS A 264 -3.72 35.73 9.12
C HIS A 264 -2.48 34.82 9.20
N GLY A 265 -2.70 33.51 9.10
CA GLY A 265 -1.68 32.47 9.17
C GLY A 265 -1.14 32.19 10.57
N LYS A 266 -1.74 32.73 11.64
CA LYS A 266 -1.32 32.46 13.02
C LYS A 266 -1.46 30.98 13.35
N ALA A 267 -2.56 30.34 12.93
CA ALA A 267 -2.77 28.91 13.13
C ALA A 267 -1.63 28.06 12.55
N LEU A 268 -1.21 28.35 11.32
CA LEU A 268 -0.07 27.70 10.67
C LEU A 268 1.23 27.91 11.47
N ARG A 269 1.51 29.15 11.88
CA ARG A 269 2.71 29.46 12.68
C ARG A 269 2.73 28.72 14.01
N SER A 270 1.59 28.54 14.66
CA SER A 270 1.48 27.75 15.88
C SER A 270 1.89 26.29 15.67
N ILE A 271 1.46 25.66 14.57
CA ILE A 271 1.90 24.28 14.25
C ILE A 271 3.40 24.24 13.92
N VAL A 272 3.90 25.21 13.16
CA VAL A 272 5.35 25.32 12.87
C VAL A 272 6.17 25.45 14.16
N ALA A 273 5.67 26.13 15.19
CA ALA A 273 6.36 26.21 16.48
C ALA A 273 6.42 24.84 17.19
N LEU A 274 5.38 24.00 17.05
CA LEU A 274 5.28 22.69 17.71
C LEU A 274 6.22 21.63 17.15
N ILE A 275 6.84 21.83 15.98
CA ILE A 275 7.89 20.91 15.49
C ILE A 275 9.15 20.93 16.38
N HIS A 276 9.27 21.93 17.26
CA HIS A 276 10.34 22.09 18.25
C HIS A 276 9.84 21.88 19.69
N ASP A 277 8.69 21.23 19.86
CA ASP A 277 8.16 20.89 21.18
C ASP A 277 9.10 19.94 21.95
N ARG A 278 9.00 19.94 23.29
CA ARG A 278 9.79 19.04 24.15
C ARG A 278 9.39 17.57 23.98
N SER A 279 8.13 17.30 23.60
CA SER A 279 7.62 15.96 23.37
C SER A 279 7.96 15.48 21.96
N PRO A 280 8.71 14.37 21.80
CA PRO A 280 8.97 13.76 20.49
C PRO A 280 7.70 13.41 19.71
N ARG A 281 6.66 12.96 20.42
CA ARG A 281 5.37 12.62 19.83
C ARG A 281 4.67 13.87 19.28
N THR A 282 4.62 14.95 20.05
CA THR A 282 4.03 16.22 19.60
C THR A 282 4.77 16.76 18.37
N ARG A 283 6.11 16.71 18.37
CA ARG A 283 6.92 17.08 17.19
C ARG A 283 6.53 16.28 15.95
N LEU A 284 6.39 14.96 16.08
CA LEU A 284 5.98 14.08 14.97
C LEU A 284 4.58 14.41 14.45
N LEU A 285 3.60 14.60 15.35
CA LEU A 285 2.22 14.94 14.97
C LEU A 285 2.14 16.32 14.30
N ALA A 286 2.92 17.29 14.77
CA ALA A 286 3.05 18.59 14.13
C ALA A 286 3.64 18.46 12.71
N CYS A 287 4.69 17.66 12.54
CA CYS A 287 5.25 17.34 11.21
C CYS A 287 4.20 16.70 10.30
N LEU A 288 3.44 15.71 10.77
CA LEU A 288 2.39 15.04 9.98
C LEU A 288 1.29 16.01 9.54
N CYS A 289 0.86 16.90 10.43
CA CYS A 289 -0.12 17.94 10.11
C CYS A 289 0.40 18.91 9.04
N LEU A 290 1.67 19.34 9.15
CA LEU A 290 2.31 20.21 8.14
C LEU A 290 2.53 19.50 6.80
N ILE A 291 2.84 18.20 6.81
CA ILE A 291 2.91 17.39 5.58
C ILE A 291 1.53 17.32 4.91
N ALA A 292 0.47 17.07 5.67
CA ALA A 292 -0.90 17.05 5.15
C ALA A 292 -1.29 18.40 4.54
N LEU A 293 -0.94 19.52 5.20
CA LEU A 293 -1.12 20.87 4.67
C LEU A 293 -0.32 21.09 3.38
N SER A 294 0.95 20.69 3.36
CA SER A 294 1.83 20.85 2.19
C SER A 294 1.30 20.10 0.97
N HIS A 295 0.68 18.94 1.15
CA HIS A 295 0.12 18.14 0.06
C HIS A 295 -1.24 18.67 -0.40
N ALA A 296 -2.12 19.00 0.54
CA ALA A 296 -3.46 19.47 0.22
C ALA A 296 -3.46 20.88 -0.38
N SER A 297 -2.56 21.76 0.08
CA SER A 297 -2.48 23.15 -0.37
C SER A 297 -1.01 23.60 -0.60
N PRO A 298 -0.36 23.16 -1.70
CA PRO A 298 1.03 23.50 -2.00
C PRO A 298 1.30 25.00 -2.15
N CYS A 299 0.30 25.78 -2.59
CA CYS A 299 0.42 27.23 -2.81
C CYS A 299 0.65 28.02 -1.52
N HIS A 300 0.07 27.58 -0.40
CA HIS A 300 0.25 28.23 0.90
C HIS A 300 1.48 27.71 1.67
N PHE A 301 2.10 26.63 1.19
CA PHE A 301 3.26 25.99 1.81
C PHE A 301 4.48 26.00 0.88
N GLN A 302 4.79 27.18 0.34
CA GLN A 302 5.94 27.38 -0.56
C GLN A 302 7.25 27.62 0.18
N ASP A 303 7.21 27.93 1.48
CA ASP A 303 8.41 28.26 2.24
C ASP A 303 9.38 27.08 2.31
N ARG A 304 10.48 27.23 1.57
CA ARG A 304 11.57 26.27 1.50
C ARG A 304 12.23 26.04 2.87
N GLN A 305 12.29 27.05 3.73
CA GLN A 305 12.92 26.91 5.05
C GLN A 305 12.10 26.00 5.96
N ILE A 306 10.77 26.10 5.93
CA ILE A 306 9.89 25.22 6.72
C ILE A 306 10.07 23.77 6.26
N LYS A 307 10.09 23.53 4.94
CA LYS A 307 10.32 22.20 4.37
C LYS A 307 11.67 21.60 4.77
N THR A 308 12.74 22.39 4.72
CA THR A 308 14.07 21.95 5.21
C THR A 308 14.03 21.64 6.71
N LYS A 309 13.39 22.49 7.53
CA LYS A 309 13.24 22.24 8.98
C LYS A 309 12.47 20.95 9.26
N LEU A 310 11.39 20.69 8.54
CA LEU A 310 10.63 19.44 8.64
C LEU A 310 11.52 18.23 8.37
N ILE A 311 12.32 18.26 7.30
CA ILE A 311 13.25 17.17 6.99
C ILE A 311 14.25 16.97 8.13
N LEU A 312 14.85 18.04 8.65
CA LEU A 312 15.84 17.96 9.73
C LEU A 312 15.24 17.39 11.02
N VAL A 313 14.06 17.86 11.43
CA VAL A 313 13.34 17.36 12.61
C VAL A 313 12.94 15.90 12.42
N LEU A 314 12.45 15.53 11.24
CA LEU A 314 12.10 14.13 10.95
C LEU A 314 13.32 13.21 11.01
N LEU A 315 14.49 13.67 10.57
CA LEU A 315 15.75 12.91 10.67
C LEU A 315 16.21 12.76 12.12
N GLU A 316 16.05 13.80 12.95
CA GLU A 316 16.33 13.75 14.40
C GLU A 316 15.40 12.76 15.11
N LEU A 317 14.10 12.80 14.80
CA LEU A 317 13.08 11.94 15.42
C LEU A 317 13.31 10.43 15.19
N ILE A 318 14.10 10.04 14.18
CA ILE A 318 14.42 8.62 13.91
C ILE A 318 15.21 8.01 15.06
N GLU A 319 16.02 8.81 15.75
CA GLU A 319 16.85 8.38 16.89
C GLU A 319 16.01 8.12 18.15
N GLU A 320 14.78 8.66 18.21
CA GLU A 320 13.89 8.51 19.37
C GLU A 320 13.40 7.06 19.53
N PRO A 321 13.26 6.55 20.77
CA PRO A 321 12.79 5.19 20.99
C PRO A 321 11.28 5.01 20.70
N GLY A 322 10.88 3.78 20.42
CA GLY A 322 9.48 3.40 20.23
C GLY A 322 8.85 3.96 18.95
N HIS A 323 7.53 4.15 18.99
CA HIS A 323 6.71 4.49 17.81
C HIS A 323 7.14 5.76 17.08
N VAL A 324 7.69 6.75 17.79
CA VAL A 324 8.10 8.02 17.18
C VAL A 324 9.22 7.80 16.17
N GLY A 325 10.30 7.10 16.58
CA GLY A 325 11.39 6.77 15.66
C GLY A 325 11.00 5.76 14.59
N ASP A 326 10.00 4.92 14.85
CA ASP A 326 9.49 3.97 13.85
C ASP A 326 8.70 4.67 12.73
N ASP A 327 7.91 5.69 13.06
CA ASP A 327 7.01 6.37 12.11
C ASP A 327 7.65 7.63 11.48
N ALA A 328 8.67 8.23 12.08
CA ALA A 328 9.36 9.40 11.53
C ALA A 328 9.95 9.19 10.12
N PRO A 329 10.61 8.05 9.78
CA PRO A 329 11.07 7.79 8.42
C PRO A 329 9.91 7.67 7.41
N LEU A 330 8.75 7.18 7.84
CA LEU A 330 7.57 7.09 6.99
C LEU A 330 6.95 8.48 6.74
N ALA A 331 6.96 9.36 7.75
CA ALA A 331 6.60 10.75 7.58
C ALA A 331 7.55 11.46 6.59
N LEU A 332 8.87 11.21 6.69
CA LEU A 332 9.85 11.72 5.72
C LEU A 332 9.56 11.20 4.31
N THR A 333 9.30 9.90 4.16
CA THR A 333 8.91 9.27 2.89
C THR A 333 7.69 9.98 2.30
N THR A 334 6.68 10.25 3.12
CA THR A 334 5.45 10.93 2.70
C THR A 334 5.75 12.35 2.23
N LEU A 335 6.55 13.11 2.99
CA LEU A 335 6.93 14.49 2.64
C LEU A 335 7.63 14.59 1.28
N ILE A 336 8.62 13.72 1.03
CA ILE A 336 9.44 13.80 -0.19
C ILE A 336 8.80 13.09 -1.40
N LYS A 337 7.68 12.39 -1.17
CA LYS A 337 7.01 11.59 -2.18
C LYS A 337 6.65 12.44 -3.38
N ASP A 338 7.03 11.95 -4.55
CA ASP A 338 6.73 12.59 -5.84
C ASP A 338 7.28 14.02 -6.05
N SER A 339 8.08 14.59 -5.15
CA SER A 339 8.71 15.92 -5.31
C SER A 339 10.22 15.83 -5.48
N VAL A 340 10.71 16.20 -6.67
CA VAL A 340 12.14 16.26 -6.97
C VAL A 340 12.84 17.32 -6.12
N GLU A 341 12.18 18.45 -5.87
CA GLU A 341 12.70 19.57 -5.10
C GLU A 341 12.91 19.17 -3.63
N LEU A 342 11.95 18.47 -3.02
CA LEU A 342 12.05 18.00 -1.65
C LEU A 342 13.08 16.86 -1.51
N GLN A 343 13.18 15.96 -2.49
CA GLN A 343 14.26 14.97 -2.52
C GLN A 343 15.63 15.64 -2.59
N LYS A 344 15.79 16.73 -3.36
CA LYS A 344 17.05 17.49 -3.43
C LYS A 344 17.37 18.17 -2.11
N GLN A 345 16.36 18.71 -1.43
CA GLN A 345 16.53 19.28 -0.09
C GLN A 345 16.96 18.21 0.91
N ALA A 346 16.30 17.05 0.92
CA ALA A 346 16.66 15.95 1.80
C ALA A 346 18.08 15.41 1.52
N LEU A 347 18.47 15.36 0.25
CA LEU A 347 19.85 15.03 -0.11
C LEU A 347 20.84 16.07 0.45
N SER A 348 20.53 17.38 0.34
CA SER A 348 21.38 18.45 0.88
C SER A 348 21.49 18.44 2.41
N THR A 349 20.53 17.84 3.12
CA THR A 349 20.59 17.62 4.57
C THR A 349 21.26 16.29 4.96
N ASN A 350 21.94 15.63 4.01
CA ASN A 350 22.60 14.33 4.18
C ASN A 350 21.65 13.19 4.59
N ALA A 351 20.36 13.23 4.18
CA ALA A 351 19.38 12.22 4.57
C ALA A 351 19.81 10.79 4.21
N VAL A 352 20.34 10.58 2.99
CA VAL A 352 20.81 9.25 2.54
C VAL A 352 21.89 8.70 3.47
N GLN A 353 22.88 9.52 3.83
CA GLN A 353 23.97 9.10 4.72
C GLN A 353 23.47 8.82 6.13
N LYS A 354 22.67 9.72 6.71
CA LYS A 354 22.14 9.58 8.09
C LYS A 354 21.29 8.32 8.23
N LEU A 355 20.38 8.09 7.28
CA LEU A 355 19.54 6.88 7.26
C LEU A 355 20.37 5.61 7.08
N SER A 356 21.38 5.64 6.21
CA SER A 356 22.27 4.48 6.01
C SER A 356 23.09 4.18 7.27
N ASN A 357 23.67 5.20 7.91
CA ASN A 357 24.43 5.05 9.15
C ASN A 357 23.57 4.49 10.27
N HIS A 358 22.33 4.99 10.42
CA HIS A 358 21.40 4.47 11.42
C HIS A 358 21.12 2.98 11.21
N LEU A 359 21.00 2.50 9.96
CA LEU A 359 20.83 1.08 9.69
C LEU A 359 22.12 0.27 9.93
N ILE A 360 23.30 0.86 9.76
CA ILE A 360 24.60 0.19 9.99
C ILE A 360 24.87 0.02 11.49
N GLU A 361 24.53 1.03 12.29
CA GLU A 361 24.79 1.08 13.72
C GLU A 361 23.80 0.21 14.53
N ASN A 362 22.68 -0.19 13.93
CA ASN A 362 21.60 -0.91 14.61
C ASN A 362 21.27 -2.23 13.90
N SER A 363 20.77 -3.23 14.63
CA SER A 363 20.31 -4.49 14.03
C SER A 363 19.09 -4.27 13.14
N LEU A 364 18.94 -5.08 12.09
CA LEU A 364 17.78 -5.07 11.18
C LEU A 364 16.54 -5.73 11.79
N GLU A 365 16.25 -5.49 13.07
CA GLU A 365 15.28 -6.29 13.83
C GLU A 365 13.93 -5.59 14.06
N SER A 366 13.72 -4.38 13.50
CA SER A 366 12.62 -3.51 13.89
C SER A 366 11.77 -2.98 12.73
N ARG A 367 10.53 -2.55 13.07
CA ARG A 367 9.65 -1.76 12.20
C ARG A 367 10.36 -0.52 11.64
N ARG A 368 11.27 0.06 12.41
CA ARG A 368 12.12 1.19 12.01
C ARG A 368 13.00 0.87 10.81
N SER A 369 13.60 -0.31 10.76
CA SER A 369 14.45 -0.71 9.64
C SER A 369 13.66 -0.73 8.33
N VAL A 370 12.39 -1.19 8.39
CA VAL A 370 11.48 -1.17 7.24
C VAL A 370 11.19 0.27 6.80
N THR A 371 10.80 1.16 7.72
CA THR A 371 10.45 2.54 7.36
C THR A 371 11.65 3.35 6.88
N ILE A 372 12.85 3.11 7.41
CA ILE A 372 14.09 3.72 6.91
C ILE A 372 14.41 3.22 5.49
N LEU A 373 14.32 1.91 5.23
CA LEU A 373 14.55 1.37 3.88
C LEU A 373 13.54 1.97 2.87
N LEU A 374 12.27 2.15 3.26
CA LEU A 374 11.29 2.81 2.40
C LEU A 374 11.63 4.29 2.14
N ALA A 375 12.13 5.01 3.15
CA ALA A 375 12.60 6.40 2.97
C ALA A 375 13.81 6.49 2.02
N LEU A 376 14.77 5.56 2.16
CA LEU A 376 15.91 5.43 1.25
C LEU A 376 15.47 5.10 -0.18
N ALA A 377 14.49 4.20 -0.33
CA ALA A 377 13.91 3.89 -1.62
C ALA A 377 13.30 5.15 -2.27
N GLU A 378 12.51 5.92 -1.52
CA GLU A 378 11.87 7.12 -2.06
C GLU A 378 12.87 8.23 -2.41
N LEU A 379 13.93 8.42 -1.61
CA LEU A 379 15.04 9.31 -1.95
C LEU A 379 15.71 8.93 -3.28
N CYS A 380 15.73 7.63 -3.61
CA CYS A 380 16.27 7.11 -4.87
C CYS A 380 15.26 7.07 -6.02
N SER A 381 14.01 7.51 -5.81
CA SER A 381 12.95 7.37 -6.81
C SER A 381 13.19 8.25 -8.04
N LYS A 382 13.57 9.53 -7.86
CA LYS A 382 13.76 10.50 -8.96
C LYS A 382 15.19 11.04 -9.10
N LEU A 383 16.03 10.97 -8.05
CA LEU A 383 17.37 11.56 -8.06
C LEU A 383 18.50 10.56 -8.32
N GLU A 384 19.39 10.89 -9.26
CA GLU A 384 20.52 10.06 -9.65
C GLU A 384 21.66 10.10 -8.61
N GLU A 385 21.88 11.27 -7.99
CA GLU A 385 22.85 11.49 -6.95
C GLU A 385 22.53 10.62 -5.71
N SER A 386 21.26 10.55 -5.31
CA SER A 386 20.80 9.71 -4.20
C SER A 386 21.06 8.22 -4.47
N ARG A 387 20.78 7.74 -5.70
CA ARG A 387 21.09 6.35 -6.10
C ARG A 387 22.58 6.07 -6.06
N SER A 388 23.39 7.01 -6.52
CA SER A 388 24.85 6.88 -6.56
C SER A 388 25.43 6.81 -5.14
N GLN A 389 24.93 7.64 -4.23
CA GLN A 389 25.33 7.68 -2.81
C GLN A 389 24.90 6.42 -2.04
N LEU A 390 23.68 5.93 -2.28
CA LEU A 390 23.19 4.70 -1.63
C LEU A 390 23.94 3.44 -2.09
N MET A 391 24.64 3.52 -3.23
CA MET A 391 25.52 2.46 -3.73
C MET A 391 26.99 2.64 -3.28
N SER A 392 27.19 3.12 -2.04
CA SER A 392 28.45 3.00 -1.31
C SER A 392 28.66 1.55 -0.84
N VAL A 393 29.90 1.18 -0.48
CA VAL A 393 30.23 -0.20 -0.10
C VAL A 393 29.37 -0.66 1.10
N GLN A 394 29.33 0.14 2.17
CA GLN A 394 28.61 -0.21 3.40
C GLN A 394 27.10 -0.31 3.19
N ALA A 395 26.50 0.66 2.49
CA ALA A 395 25.06 0.64 2.23
C ALA A 395 24.66 -0.50 1.29
N SER A 396 25.52 -0.87 0.34
CA SER A 396 25.27 -2.02 -0.55
C SER A 396 25.24 -3.35 0.19
N THR A 397 26.17 -3.57 1.13
CA THR A 397 26.17 -4.75 2.03
C THR A 397 24.91 -4.79 2.87
N LEU A 398 24.47 -3.64 3.38
CA LEU A 398 23.27 -3.56 4.19
C LEU A 398 22.00 -3.95 3.41
N ILE A 399 21.86 -3.45 2.18
CA ILE A 399 20.73 -3.83 1.32
C ILE A 399 20.77 -5.33 1.03
N LEU A 400 21.97 -5.91 0.82
CA LEU A 400 22.14 -7.34 0.59
C LEU A 400 21.71 -8.18 1.81
N ASP A 401 22.09 -7.77 3.02
CA ASP A 401 21.66 -8.43 4.25
C ASP A 401 20.14 -8.33 4.44
N ALA A 402 19.56 -7.17 4.12
CA ALA A 402 18.12 -6.95 4.18
C ALA A 402 17.32 -7.83 3.18
N LEU A 403 17.88 -8.15 2.00
CA LEU A 403 17.25 -9.11 1.07
C LEU A 403 17.16 -10.53 1.64
N LYS A 404 18.10 -10.91 2.52
CA LYS A 404 18.18 -12.25 3.11
C LYS A 404 17.51 -12.33 4.49
N HIS A 405 16.90 -11.25 4.94
CA HIS A 405 16.37 -11.13 6.29
C HIS A 405 15.15 -12.02 6.52
N ALA A 406 14.93 -12.47 7.77
CA ALA A 406 13.80 -13.35 8.12
C ALA A 406 12.42 -12.68 7.95
N SER A 407 12.31 -11.37 8.22
CA SER A 407 11.07 -10.59 8.05
C SER A 407 10.76 -10.28 6.57
N SER A 408 9.56 -10.63 6.12
CA SER A 408 9.08 -10.31 4.77
C SER A 408 9.07 -8.81 4.48
N ASP A 409 8.72 -7.98 5.46
CA ASP A 409 8.59 -6.53 5.28
C ASP A 409 9.94 -5.86 5.01
N ILE A 410 11.01 -6.37 5.63
CA ILE A 410 12.39 -5.92 5.38
C ILE A 410 12.82 -6.34 3.97
N ARG A 411 12.53 -7.58 3.54
CA ARG A 411 12.82 -8.02 2.17
C ARG A 411 12.08 -7.20 1.12
N VAL A 412 10.81 -6.87 1.36
CA VAL A 412 10.00 -5.99 0.49
C VAL A 412 10.60 -4.58 0.39
N ALA A 413 11.00 -3.99 1.53
CA ALA A 413 11.59 -2.66 1.56
C ALA A 413 12.97 -2.65 0.86
N ALA A 414 13.80 -3.67 1.06
CA ALA A 414 15.08 -3.84 0.37
C ALA A 414 14.90 -3.98 -1.15
N CYS A 415 13.93 -4.79 -1.60
CA CYS A 415 13.58 -4.89 -3.02
C CYS A 415 13.12 -3.54 -3.59
N SER A 416 12.40 -2.73 -2.80
CA SER A 416 11.96 -1.40 -3.21
C SER A 416 13.13 -0.43 -3.40
N CYS A 417 14.15 -0.48 -2.53
CA CYS A 417 15.42 0.23 -2.75
C CYS A 417 16.05 -0.17 -4.08
N LEU A 418 16.27 -1.47 -4.30
CA LEU A 418 16.92 -1.97 -5.53
C LEU A 418 16.13 -1.66 -6.79
N LYS A 419 14.79 -1.71 -6.73
CA LYS A 419 13.94 -1.27 -7.84
C LYS A 419 14.23 0.18 -8.22
N ASN A 420 14.38 1.07 -7.24
CA ASN A 420 14.60 2.48 -7.52
C ASN A 420 16.06 2.76 -7.94
N ILE A 421 17.03 2.07 -7.34
CA ILE A 421 18.46 2.12 -7.71
C ILE A 421 18.67 1.64 -9.15
N SER A 422 18.06 0.52 -9.54
CA SER A 422 18.22 -0.11 -10.87
C SER A 422 17.65 0.69 -12.05
N ARG A 423 17.03 1.84 -11.80
CA ARG A 423 16.71 2.81 -12.85
C ARG A 423 17.94 3.58 -13.34
N SER A 424 19.02 3.59 -12.58
CA SER A 424 20.28 4.24 -12.97
C SER A 424 21.08 3.36 -13.93
N SER A 425 21.22 3.83 -15.18
CA SER A 425 22.13 3.20 -16.14
C SER A 425 23.60 3.31 -15.70
N LYS A 426 23.97 4.36 -14.96
CA LYS A 426 25.33 4.57 -14.43
C LYS A 426 25.70 3.54 -13.35
N VAL A 427 24.79 3.28 -12.40
CA VAL A 427 24.99 2.26 -11.37
C VAL A 427 25.12 0.87 -12.00
N LEU A 428 24.30 0.58 -13.01
CA LEU A 428 24.33 -0.69 -13.73
C LEU A 428 25.58 -0.84 -14.61
N SER A 429 25.97 0.21 -15.35
CA SER A 429 27.13 0.17 -16.24
C SER A 429 28.45 0.02 -15.46
N ALA A 430 28.54 0.66 -14.29
CA ALA A 430 29.65 0.55 -13.34
C ALA A 430 29.79 -0.84 -12.69
N GLY A 431 28.89 -1.79 -12.98
CA GLY A 431 28.97 -3.16 -12.48
C GLY A 431 28.64 -3.31 -10.99
N LYS A 432 28.11 -2.27 -10.34
CA LYS A 432 27.75 -2.30 -8.91
C LYS A 432 26.59 -3.26 -8.59
N LEU A 433 25.81 -3.65 -9.61
CA LEU A 433 24.77 -4.67 -9.53
C LEU A 433 25.20 -5.89 -10.36
N SER A 434 26.15 -6.66 -9.83
CA SER A 434 26.66 -7.89 -10.45
C SER A 434 25.76 -9.10 -10.21
N CYS A 435 26.03 -10.20 -10.93
CA CYS A 435 25.34 -11.49 -10.79
C CYS A 435 25.31 -11.96 -9.33
N ASP A 436 26.49 -12.07 -8.74
CA ASP A 436 26.67 -12.76 -7.46
C ASP A 436 26.22 -11.91 -6.28
N THR A 437 26.29 -10.58 -6.41
CA THR A 437 25.97 -9.68 -5.30
C THR A 437 24.48 -9.41 -5.16
N PHE A 438 23.76 -9.10 -6.24
CA PHE A 438 22.35 -8.68 -6.13
C PHE A 438 21.36 -9.52 -6.95
N ILE A 439 21.78 -10.03 -8.12
CA ILE A 439 20.87 -10.78 -8.99
C ILE A 439 20.52 -12.13 -8.36
N ALA A 440 21.50 -12.90 -7.89
CA ALA A 440 21.24 -14.19 -7.28
C ALA A 440 20.31 -14.11 -6.04
N PRO A 441 20.51 -13.18 -5.07
CA PRO A 441 19.54 -12.97 -4.00
C PRO A 441 18.13 -12.58 -4.50
N LEU A 442 18.03 -11.68 -5.49
CA LEU A 442 16.73 -11.29 -6.04
C LEU A 442 16.00 -12.47 -6.72
N VAL A 443 16.75 -13.34 -7.42
CA VAL A 443 16.19 -14.57 -8.01
C VAL A 443 15.77 -15.54 -6.92
N GLN A 444 16.52 -15.68 -5.83
CA GLN A 444 16.11 -16.49 -4.69
C GLN A 444 14.78 -16.00 -4.08
N LEU A 445 14.55 -14.68 -4.04
CA LEU A 445 13.29 -14.09 -3.56
C LEU A 445 12.08 -14.34 -4.47
N LEU A 446 12.28 -14.82 -5.70
CA LEU A 446 11.18 -15.30 -6.53
C LEU A 446 10.58 -16.62 -6.01
N TYR A 447 11.29 -17.33 -5.14
CA TYR A 447 10.84 -18.55 -4.45
C TYR A 447 10.31 -18.27 -3.04
N ASP A 448 10.17 -17.00 -2.66
CA ASP A 448 9.70 -16.62 -1.31
C ASP A 448 8.27 -17.10 -1.06
N SER A 449 7.98 -17.49 0.19
CA SER A 449 6.62 -17.89 0.59
C SER A 449 5.63 -16.72 0.60
N SER A 450 6.13 -15.49 0.70
CA SER A 450 5.31 -14.28 0.66
C SER A 450 5.17 -13.74 -0.77
N THR A 451 3.93 -13.70 -1.26
CA THR A 451 3.60 -13.06 -2.54
C THR A 451 4.04 -11.59 -2.61
N SER A 452 3.99 -10.85 -1.50
CA SER A 452 4.43 -9.45 -1.49
C SER A 452 5.93 -9.31 -1.74
N VAL A 453 6.74 -10.26 -1.23
CA VAL A 453 8.19 -10.32 -1.49
C VAL A 453 8.46 -10.65 -2.95
N GLN A 454 7.78 -11.67 -3.49
CA GLN A 454 7.90 -12.05 -4.91
C GLN A 454 7.55 -10.87 -5.84
N VAL A 455 6.45 -10.16 -5.57
CA VAL A 455 6.02 -8.96 -6.31
C VAL A 455 7.08 -7.85 -6.25
N ALA A 456 7.67 -7.61 -5.08
CA ALA A 456 8.70 -6.60 -4.89
C ALA A 456 10.00 -6.96 -5.62
N ALA A 457 10.45 -8.21 -5.53
CA ALA A 457 11.63 -8.74 -6.21
C ALA A 457 11.48 -8.66 -7.74
N LEU A 458 10.33 -9.07 -8.28
CA LEU A 458 10.01 -8.92 -9.70
C LEU A 458 10.09 -7.47 -10.16
N GLY A 459 9.66 -6.52 -9.32
CA GLY A 459 9.79 -5.09 -9.61
C GLY A 459 11.24 -4.66 -9.84
N ALA A 460 12.17 -5.13 -9.03
CA ALA A 460 13.60 -4.86 -9.21
C ALA A 460 14.16 -5.57 -10.46
N ILE A 461 13.84 -6.85 -10.64
CA ILE A 461 14.29 -7.64 -11.80
C ILE A 461 13.80 -7.04 -13.13
N CYS A 462 12.57 -6.52 -13.19
CA CYS A 462 12.05 -5.86 -14.39
C CYS A 462 12.95 -4.70 -14.84
N ASN A 463 13.36 -3.83 -13.91
CA ASN A 463 14.21 -2.67 -14.20
C ASN A 463 15.64 -3.10 -14.57
N ILE A 464 16.18 -4.07 -13.83
CA ILE A 464 17.51 -4.65 -14.09
C ILE A 464 17.56 -5.27 -15.51
N ALA A 465 16.53 -6.03 -15.88
CA ALA A 465 16.48 -6.74 -17.17
C ALA A 465 16.47 -5.80 -18.39
N VAL A 466 15.82 -4.62 -18.30
CA VAL A 466 15.82 -3.64 -19.41
C VAL A 466 17.21 -3.05 -19.62
N ASN A 467 17.90 -2.73 -18.52
CA ASN A 467 19.09 -1.90 -18.52
C ASN A 467 20.41 -2.70 -18.57
N LEU A 468 20.36 -4.04 -18.52
CA LEU A 468 21.51 -4.95 -18.58
C LEU A 468 21.85 -5.44 -20.01
N THR A 469 21.52 -4.72 -21.09
CA THR A 469 21.66 -5.23 -22.48
C THR A 469 22.99 -5.96 -22.83
N PRO A 470 24.20 -5.49 -22.47
CA PRO A 470 25.43 -6.24 -22.73
C PRO A 470 25.68 -7.45 -21.78
N ARG A 471 24.86 -7.64 -20.75
CA ARG A 471 25.03 -8.62 -19.66
C ARG A 471 23.76 -9.44 -19.39
N LYS A 472 22.77 -9.45 -20.29
CA LYS A 472 21.49 -10.18 -20.08
C LYS A 472 21.68 -11.69 -19.92
N SER A 473 22.76 -12.25 -20.47
CA SER A 473 23.15 -13.65 -20.27
C SER A 473 23.28 -14.01 -18.78
N ILE A 474 23.63 -13.07 -17.91
CA ILE A 474 23.67 -13.29 -16.47
C ILE A 474 22.30 -13.73 -15.93
N LEU A 475 21.22 -13.07 -16.35
CA LEU A 475 19.87 -13.41 -15.91
C LEU A 475 19.44 -14.78 -16.45
N LEU A 476 19.84 -15.13 -17.68
CA LEU A 476 19.54 -16.44 -18.27
C LEU A 476 20.15 -17.59 -17.45
N HIS A 477 21.41 -17.45 -17.05
CA HIS A 477 22.15 -18.50 -16.33
C HIS A 477 21.92 -18.50 -14.81
N SER A 478 21.17 -17.53 -14.28
CA SER A 478 20.87 -17.42 -12.83
C SER A 478 19.70 -18.28 -12.35
N GLY A 479 19.02 -19.00 -13.24
CA GLY A 479 17.77 -19.71 -12.93
C GLY A 479 16.51 -18.83 -12.95
N ALA A 480 16.66 -17.52 -13.19
CA ALA A 480 15.54 -16.57 -13.24
C ALA A 480 14.45 -16.97 -14.23
N VAL A 481 14.84 -17.39 -15.45
CA VAL A 481 13.88 -17.70 -16.53
C VAL A 481 12.88 -18.79 -16.12
N SER A 482 13.37 -19.90 -15.56
CA SER A 482 12.52 -21.01 -15.15
C SER A 482 11.50 -20.58 -14.09
N GLN A 483 11.95 -19.80 -13.09
CA GLN A 483 11.05 -19.31 -12.05
C GLN A 483 10.07 -18.25 -12.57
N LEU A 484 10.47 -17.39 -13.50
CA LEU A 484 9.56 -16.45 -14.14
C LEU A 484 8.47 -17.17 -14.94
N VAL A 485 8.80 -18.27 -15.63
CA VAL A 485 7.82 -19.11 -16.32
C VAL A 485 6.90 -19.84 -15.35
N HIS A 486 7.39 -20.22 -14.17
CA HIS A 486 6.53 -20.76 -13.11
C HIS A 486 5.56 -19.70 -12.57
N LEU A 487 6.06 -18.51 -12.20
CA LEU A 487 5.25 -17.41 -11.67
C LEU A 487 4.25 -16.85 -12.67
N SER A 488 4.53 -16.95 -13.99
CA SER A 488 3.56 -16.56 -15.02
C SER A 488 2.29 -17.43 -15.02
N LYS A 489 2.31 -18.59 -14.36
CA LYS A 489 1.16 -19.50 -14.21
C LYS A 489 0.44 -19.34 -12.85
N SER A 490 0.81 -18.35 -12.04
CA SER A 490 0.23 -18.13 -10.71
C SER A 490 -1.26 -17.78 -10.76
N MET A 491 -2.02 -18.15 -9.73
CA MET A 491 -3.41 -17.69 -9.56
C MET A 491 -3.47 -16.17 -9.28
N ASP A 492 -2.38 -15.58 -8.77
CA ASP A 492 -2.30 -14.13 -8.53
C ASP A 492 -1.99 -13.36 -9.83
N PRO A 493 -2.88 -12.46 -10.29
CA PRO A 493 -2.71 -11.72 -11.54
C PRO A 493 -1.51 -10.75 -11.52
N THR A 494 -1.13 -10.24 -10.34
CA THR A 494 0.02 -9.33 -10.21
C THR A 494 1.32 -10.07 -10.46
N LEU A 495 1.46 -11.29 -9.92
CA LEU A 495 2.60 -12.17 -10.18
C LEU A 495 2.68 -12.53 -11.66
N ARG A 496 1.56 -12.94 -12.27
CA ARG A 496 1.54 -13.26 -13.71
C ARG A 496 2.02 -12.08 -14.55
N LEU A 497 1.43 -10.91 -14.33
CA LEU A 497 1.77 -9.68 -15.03
C LEU A 497 3.25 -9.32 -14.90
N LYS A 498 3.77 -9.30 -13.67
CA LYS A 498 5.17 -8.92 -13.42
C LYS A 498 6.16 -9.96 -13.93
N ALA A 499 5.83 -11.24 -13.87
CA ALA A 499 6.67 -12.31 -14.39
C ALA A 499 6.80 -12.22 -15.93
N VAL A 500 5.67 -12.05 -16.63
CA VAL A 500 5.67 -11.85 -18.09
C VAL A 500 6.40 -10.57 -18.48
N TRP A 501 6.23 -9.48 -17.72
CA TRP A 501 6.98 -8.25 -17.98
C TRP A 501 8.50 -8.44 -17.80
N ALA A 502 8.93 -9.16 -16.76
CA ALA A 502 10.34 -9.49 -16.59
C ALA A 502 10.86 -10.33 -17.78
N LEU A 503 10.14 -11.37 -18.21
CA LEU A 503 10.49 -12.17 -19.39
C LEU A 503 10.59 -11.31 -20.67
N ARG A 504 9.63 -10.42 -20.89
CA ARG A 504 9.63 -9.45 -22.00
C ARG A 504 10.91 -8.62 -22.00
N ASN A 505 11.29 -8.09 -20.84
CA ASN A 505 12.46 -7.23 -20.70
C ASN A 505 13.76 -8.01 -20.89
N ILE A 506 13.83 -9.28 -20.47
CA ILE A 506 14.97 -10.17 -20.75
C ILE A 506 15.07 -10.44 -22.26
N MET A 507 13.95 -10.74 -22.93
CA MET A 507 13.88 -11.02 -24.37
C MET A 507 14.26 -9.82 -25.26
N PHE A 508 14.03 -8.59 -24.78
CA PHE A 508 14.30 -7.37 -25.54
C PHE A 508 15.77 -7.27 -25.99
N LEU A 509 16.03 -7.11 -27.29
CA LEU A 509 17.41 -7.05 -27.86
C LEU A 509 18.30 -8.25 -27.49
N LEU A 510 17.70 -9.40 -27.19
CA LEU A 510 18.43 -10.63 -26.91
C LEU A 510 18.91 -11.27 -28.21
N ASN A 511 20.14 -11.77 -28.25
CA ASN A 511 20.66 -12.43 -29.44
C ASN A 511 19.89 -13.74 -29.73
N PRO A 512 19.84 -14.19 -30.99
CA PRO A 512 19.06 -15.37 -31.37
C PRO A 512 19.34 -16.64 -30.56
N LYS A 513 20.61 -16.95 -30.26
CA LYS A 513 21.01 -18.16 -29.52
C LYS A 513 20.45 -18.15 -28.10
N ASP A 514 20.44 -16.98 -27.47
CA ASP A 514 19.93 -16.80 -26.12
C ASP A 514 18.38 -16.79 -26.07
N LYS A 515 17.70 -16.43 -27.16
CA LYS A 515 16.22 -16.54 -27.24
C LYS A 515 15.77 -18.00 -27.13
N ASP A 516 16.51 -18.94 -27.73
CA ASP A 516 16.19 -20.37 -27.68
C ASP A 516 16.17 -20.93 -26.25
N PHE A 517 17.00 -20.38 -25.35
CA PHE A 517 17.00 -20.76 -23.94
C PHE A 517 15.65 -20.45 -23.27
N ILE A 518 15.09 -19.26 -23.53
CA ILE A 518 13.79 -18.85 -23.00
C ILE A 518 12.68 -19.70 -23.60
N LEU A 519 12.74 -20.02 -24.89
CA LEU A 519 11.74 -20.83 -25.58
C LEU A 519 11.66 -22.27 -25.09
N LYS A 520 12.78 -22.86 -24.62
CA LYS A 520 12.79 -24.20 -24.04
C LYS A 520 11.97 -24.28 -22.74
N GLU A 521 12.01 -23.23 -21.93
CA GLU A 521 11.22 -23.14 -20.70
C GLU A 521 9.77 -22.69 -21.00
N LEU A 522 9.61 -21.70 -21.88
CA LEU A 522 8.32 -21.11 -22.23
C LEU A 522 7.63 -21.88 -23.37
N THR A 523 6.97 -22.98 -23.03
CA THR A 523 6.23 -23.81 -24.01
C THR A 523 5.15 -23.04 -24.78
N LEU A 524 4.82 -23.49 -26.00
CA LEU A 524 3.73 -22.95 -26.81
C LEU A 524 2.39 -22.92 -26.07
N SER A 525 2.10 -23.96 -25.28
CA SER A 525 0.88 -24.03 -24.46
C SER A 525 0.85 -22.95 -23.39
N THR A 526 1.96 -22.74 -22.67
CA THR A 526 2.07 -21.65 -21.68
C THR A 526 1.86 -20.30 -22.35
N LEU A 527 2.51 -20.06 -23.50
CA LEU A 527 2.42 -18.78 -24.19
C LEU A 527 1.01 -18.51 -24.74
N SER A 528 0.36 -19.53 -25.30
CA SER A 528 -1.03 -19.46 -25.77
C SER A 528 -2.01 -19.14 -24.64
N SER A 529 -1.82 -19.80 -23.47
CA SER A 529 -2.61 -19.53 -22.26
C SER A 529 -2.47 -18.08 -21.80
N LEU A 530 -1.25 -17.55 -21.75
CA LEU A 530 -0.97 -16.17 -21.36
C LEU A 530 -1.52 -15.12 -22.35
N ILE A 531 -1.51 -15.42 -23.65
CA ILE A 531 -2.17 -14.58 -24.66
C ILE A 531 -3.68 -14.55 -24.41
N CYS A 532 -4.25 -15.64 -23.90
CA CYS A 532 -5.68 -15.76 -23.57
C CYS A 532 -5.99 -15.56 -22.08
N ASP A 533 -5.11 -14.91 -21.32
CA ASP A 533 -5.30 -14.67 -19.87
C ASP A 533 -6.60 -13.89 -19.60
N SER A 534 -7.17 -13.99 -18.40
CA SER A 534 -8.35 -13.20 -18.04
C SER A 534 -8.04 -11.69 -17.95
N GLU A 535 -6.79 -11.33 -17.65
CA GLU A 535 -6.38 -9.95 -17.43
C GLU A 535 -5.73 -9.32 -18.68
N HIS A 536 -6.32 -8.26 -19.21
CA HIS A 536 -5.82 -7.59 -20.42
C HIS A 536 -4.37 -7.07 -20.29
N PHE A 537 -3.93 -6.66 -19.10
CA PHE A 537 -2.54 -6.25 -18.89
C PHE A 537 -1.56 -7.42 -19.05
N VAL A 538 -1.94 -8.64 -18.63
CA VAL A 538 -1.14 -9.84 -18.84
C VAL A 538 -1.09 -10.17 -20.33
N GLN A 539 -2.24 -10.12 -21.02
CA GLN A 539 -2.31 -10.33 -22.47
C GLN A 539 -1.41 -9.35 -23.22
N GLU A 540 -1.47 -8.05 -22.90
CA GLU A 540 -0.67 -7.00 -23.52
C GLU A 540 0.83 -7.25 -23.34
N GLN A 541 1.29 -7.53 -22.10
CA GLN A 541 2.71 -7.80 -21.86
C GLN A 541 3.15 -9.12 -22.50
N THR A 542 2.26 -10.09 -22.63
CA THR A 542 2.55 -11.36 -23.32
C THR A 542 2.73 -11.13 -24.81
N LEU A 543 1.84 -10.39 -25.46
CA LEU A 543 1.98 -10.03 -26.87
C LEU A 543 3.23 -9.19 -27.12
N ALA A 544 3.59 -8.31 -26.18
CA ALA A 544 4.83 -7.56 -26.25
C ALA A 544 6.09 -8.45 -26.06
N LEU A 545 6.00 -9.52 -25.26
CA LEU A 545 7.04 -10.56 -25.18
C LEU A 545 7.16 -11.31 -26.52
N VAL A 546 6.04 -11.70 -27.14
CA VAL A 546 6.04 -12.35 -28.46
C VAL A 546 6.60 -11.40 -29.53
N HIS A 547 6.26 -10.12 -29.47
CA HIS A 547 6.78 -9.10 -30.37
C HIS A 547 8.32 -9.05 -30.32
N ASN A 548 8.90 -9.03 -29.11
CA ASN A 548 10.35 -9.11 -28.93
C ASN A 548 10.95 -10.45 -29.40
N LEU A 549 10.20 -11.54 -29.25
CA LEU A 549 10.63 -12.86 -29.72
C LEU A 549 10.79 -12.87 -31.25
N VAL A 550 9.79 -12.37 -31.99
CA VAL A 550 9.78 -12.37 -33.46
C VAL A 550 10.59 -11.23 -34.09
N ASP A 551 11.19 -10.36 -33.28
CA ASP A 551 12.04 -9.28 -33.77
C ASP A 551 13.41 -9.78 -34.28
N GLY A 552 13.73 -9.46 -35.53
CA GLY A 552 15.07 -9.57 -36.13
C GLY A 552 15.60 -10.98 -36.48
N TYR A 553 14.83 -12.07 -36.31
CA TYR A 553 15.33 -13.43 -36.58
C TYR A 553 14.28 -14.41 -37.14
N ALA A 554 14.57 -15.00 -38.32
CA ALA A 554 13.63 -15.84 -39.06
C ALA A 554 13.21 -17.13 -38.32
N ASN A 555 14.12 -17.80 -37.60
CA ASN A 555 13.76 -19.05 -36.92
C ASN A 555 12.82 -18.82 -35.73
N SER A 556 12.89 -17.66 -35.06
CA SER A 556 11.96 -17.29 -33.99
C SER A 556 10.55 -17.06 -34.52
N VAL A 557 10.40 -16.63 -35.78
CA VAL A 557 9.10 -16.50 -36.43
C VAL A 557 8.47 -17.87 -36.69
N ASN A 558 9.27 -18.86 -37.11
CA ASN A 558 8.79 -20.23 -37.33
C ASN A 558 8.21 -20.86 -36.05
N TYR A 559 8.74 -20.50 -34.88
CA TYR A 559 8.20 -20.92 -33.59
C TYR A 559 6.78 -20.38 -33.33
N VAL A 560 6.51 -19.14 -33.74
CA VAL A 560 5.19 -18.50 -33.57
C VAL A 560 4.19 -19.00 -34.60
N ILE A 561 4.63 -19.24 -35.84
CA ILE A 561 3.77 -19.83 -36.87
C ILE A 561 3.40 -21.25 -36.46
N GLY A 562 4.41 -22.10 -36.21
CA GLY A 562 4.25 -23.51 -35.82
C GLY A 562 3.47 -24.35 -36.85
N GLU A 563 3.52 -25.67 -36.73
CA GLU A 563 2.70 -26.56 -37.58
C GLU A 563 1.21 -26.43 -37.22
N ASP A 564 0.89 -26.32 -35.93
CA ASP A 564 -0.48 -26.26 -35.42
C ASP A 564 -1.10 -24.85 -35.40
N GLY A 565 -0.34 -23.79 -35.74
CA GLY A 565 -0.84 -22.41 -35.72
C GLY A 565 -1.25 -21.90 -34.34
N MET A 566 -0.88 -22.57 -33.24
CA MET A 566 -1.44 -22.36 -31.90
C MET A 566 -1.35 -20.90 -31.44
N ILE A 567 -0.18 -20.28 -31.55
CA ILE A 567 0.06 -18.89 -31.11
C ILE A 567 -0.67 -17.91 -32.03
N LEU A 568 -0.59 -18.09 -33.34
CA LEU A 568 -1.32 -17.26 -34.31
C LEU A 568 -2.85 -17.33 -34.11
N ASN A 569 -3.39 -18.50 -33.79
CA ASN A 569 -4.81 -18.68 -33.48
C ASN A 569 -5.20 -17.98 -32.17
N ALA A 570 -4.35 -18.04 -31.15
CA ALA A 570 -4.56 -17.30 -29.90
C ALA A 570 -4.55 -15.78 -30.16
N ILE A 571 -3.57 -15.27 -30.92
CA ILE A 571 -3.49 -13.85 -31.32
C ILE A 571 -4.75 -13.46 -32.10
N SER A 572 -5.15 -14.24 -33.11
CA SER A 572 -6.35 -13.99 -33.91
C SER A 572 -7.61 -13.90 -33.03
N ARG A 573 -7.77 -14.81 -32.07
CA ARG A 573 -8.87 -14.78 -31.11
C ARG A 573 -8.88 -13.49 -30.29
N GLN A 574 -7.71 -13.07 -29.79
CA GLN A 574 -7.62 -11.82 -29.02
C GLN A 574 -7.88 -10.59 -29.89
N LEU A 575 -7.35 -10.53 -31.11
CA LEU A 575 -7.61 -9.38 -31.98
C LEU A 575 -9.10 -9.22 -32.33
N ASN A 576 -9.84 -10.34 -32.43
CA ASN A 576 -11.28 -10.32 -32.71
C ASN A 576 -12.16 -10.03 -31.49
N ASN A 577 -11.68 -10.33 -30.28
CA ASN A 577 -12.51 -10.31 -29.06
C ASN A 577 -12.01 -9.31 -27.99
N ALA A 578 -10.79 -8.79 -28.09
CA ALA A 578 -10.20 -7.97 -27.04
C ALA A 578 -10.80 -6.56 -27.03
N PRO A 579 -11.32 -6.10 -25.87
CA PRO A 579 -11.82 -4.74 -25.72
C PRO A 579 -10.69 -3.72 -25.51
N ALA A 580 -9.49 -4.16 -25.13
CA ALA A 580 -8.39 -3.30 -24.73
C ALA A 580 -7.47 -2.91 -25.91
N PRO A 581 -7.30 -1.61 -26.24
CA PRO A 581 -6.46 -1.17 -27.35
C PRO A 581 -5.01 -1.66 -27.26
N GLY A 582 -4.44 -1.76 -26.05
CA GLY A 582 -3.06 -2.22 -25.84
C GLY A 582 -2.81 -3.63 -26.36
N VAL A 583 -3.77 -4.54 -26.16
CA VAL A 583 -3.73 -5.92 -26.69
C VAL A 583 -3.74 -5.91 -28.21
N CYS A 584 -4.62 -5.12 -28.82
CA CYS A 584 -4.69 -4.98 -30.29
C CYS A 584 -3.41 -4.39 -30.87
N ILE A 585 -2.85 -3.36 -30.23
CA ILE A 585 -1.61 -2.70 -30.66
C ILE A 585 -0.46 -3.70 -30.66
N GLN A 586 -0.23 -4.41 -29.55
CA GLN A 586 0.85 -5.39 -29.46
C GLN A 586 0.63 -6.57 -30.41
N GLY A 587 -0.60 -7.07 -30.52
CA GLY A 587 -0.93 -8.13 -31.47
C GLY A 587 -0.66 -7.74 -32.92
N MET A 588 -0.99 -6.51 -33.31
CA MET A 588 -0.67 -6.00 -34.66
C MET A 588 0.83 -5.82 -34.89
N PHE A 589 1.61 -5.43 -33.86
CA PHE A 589 3.08 -5.40 -33.98
C PHE A 589 3.67 -6.80 -34.13
N VAL A 590 3.14 -7.82 -33.43
CA VAL A 590 3.54 -9.21 -33.65
C VAL A 590 3.28 -9.61 -35.11
N LEU A 591 2.07 -9.36 -35.61
CA LEU A 591 1.72 -9.70 -37.01
C LEU A 591 2.56 -8.91 -38.02
N ALA A 592 2.91 -7.65 -37.74
CA ALA A 592 3.81 -6.87 -38.58
C ALA A 592 5.20 -7.50 -38.67
N ASN A 593 5.78 -7.94 -37.55
CA ASN A 593 7.09 -8.61 -37.55
C ASN A 593 7.04 -9.97 -38.22
N VAL A 594 5.97 -10.75 -38.03
CA VAL A 594 5.77 -12.02 -38.76
C VAL A 594 5.67 -11.76 -40.27
N ALA A 595 4.92 -10.73 -40.69
CA ALA A 595 4.75 -10.34 -42.08
C ALA A 595 6.05 -9.81 -42.74
N ALA A 596 7.05 -9.40 -41.96
CA ALA A 596 8.36 -9.03 -42.50
C ALA A 596 9.18 -10.25 -42.98
N GLY A 597 8.73 -11.47 -42.69
CA GLY A 597 9.35 -12.71 -43.16
C GLY A 597 9.00 -13.10 -44.60
N GLY A 598 9.18 -14.38 -44.92
CA GLY A 598 8.91 -14.94 -46.25
C GLY A 598 7.43 -15.11 -46.58
N GLU A 599 7.15 -15.65 -47.78
CA GLU A 599 5.79 -15.76 -48.33
C GLU A 599 4.83 -16.59 -47.47
N LEU A 600 5.31 -17.68 -46.86
CA LEU A 600 4.51 -18.49 -45.93
C LEU A 600 4.05 -17.67 -44.72
N ASN A 601 4.93 -16.82 -44.18
CA ASN A 601 4.64 -15.97 -43.03
C ASN A 601 3.60 -14.91 -43.39
N LYS A 602 3.74 -14.29 -44.57
CA LYS A 602 2.79 -13.30 -45.09
C LYS A 602 1.42 -13.92 -45.34
N GLU A 603 1.34 -15.11 -45.92
CA GLU A 603 0.05 -15.79 -46.13
C GLU A 603 -0.60 -16.21 -44.81
N ALA A 604 0.19 -16.65 -43.81
CA ALA A 604 -0.32 -16.93 -42.47
C ALA A 604 -0.95 -15.68 -41.83
N VAL A 605 -0.30 -14.52 -41.93
CA VAL A 605 -0.84 -13.24 -41.44
C VAL A 605 -2.09 -12.81 -42.24
N MET A 606 -2.09 -12.99 -43.57
CA MET A 606 -3.27 -12.72 -44.40
C MET A 606 -4.48 -13.56 -44.00
N ASN A 607 -4.27 -14.82 -43.59
CA ASN A 607 -5.35 -15.69 -43.14
C ASN A 607 -5.97 -15.26 -41.81
N ILE A 608 -5.23 -14.51 -40.98
CA ILE A 608 -5.74 -13.91 -39.74
C ILE A 608 -6.49 -12.62 -40.05
N LEU A 609 -5.87 -11.71 -40.81
CA LEU A 609 -6.38 -10.35 -41.00
C LEU A 609 -7.52 -10.26 -42.00
N VAL A 610 -7.46 -11.06 -43.08
CA VAL A 610 -8.44 -11.05 -44.17
C VAL A 610 -8.76 -12.49 -44.57
N PRO A 611 -9.41 -13.30 -43.73
CA PRO A 611 -9.66 -14.72 -44.01
C PRO A 611 -10.42 -14.93 -45.35
N ARG A 612 -10.10 -16.01 -46.08
CA ARG A 612 -10.70 -16.30 -47.40
C ARG A 612 -12.22 -16.49 -47.35
N ARG A 613 -12.75 -16.89 -46.20
CA ARG A 613 -14.19 -17.04 -45.91
C ARG A 613 -14.62 -16.02 -44.84
N ALA A 614 -14.47 -14.73 -45.15
CA ALA A 614 -14.94 -13.67 -44.26
C ALA A 614 -16.47 -13.63 -44.23
N ASP A 615 -17.04 -13.42 -43.04
CA ASP A 615 -18.46 -13.12 -42.89
C ASP A 615 -18.75 -11.78 -43.58
N ARG A 616 -19.52 -11.81 -44.67
CA ARG A 616 -19.83 -10.62 -45.48
C ARG A 616 -20.60 -9.54 -44.71
N ILE A 617 -21.14 -9.88 -43.54
CA ILE A 617 -21.92 -8.99 -42.68
C ILE A 617 -21.01 -8.19 -41.73
N LYS A 618 -19.84 -8.73 -41.34
CA LYS A 618 -18.92 -8.06 -40.42
C LYS A 618 -17.88 -7.23 -41.17
N GLN A 619 -17.71 -5.98 -40.76
CA GLN A 619 -16.65 -5.10 -41.27
C GLN A 619 -15.27 -5.71 -40.99
N SER A 620 -14.36 -5.55 -41.95
CA SER A 620 -12.98 -6.02 -41.84
C SER A 620 -12.33 -5.49 -40.56
N LEU A 621 -11.72 -6.40 -39.79
CA LEU A 621 -10.97 -6.08 -38.58
C LEU A 621 -9.90 -5.02 -38.84
N VAL A 622 -9.20 -5.15 -39.96
CA VAL A 622 -8.16 -4.20 -40.40
C VAL A 622 -8.76 -2.81 -40.61
N VAL A 623 -9.93 -2.72 -41.25
CA VAL A 623 -10.62 -1.43 -41.46
C VAL A 623 -11.03 -0.83 -40.12
N ASN A 624 -11.56 -1.63 -39.19
CA ASN A 624 -11.92 -1.15 -37.84
C ASN A 624 -10.71 -0.57 -37.10
N PHE A 625 -9.55 -1.24 -37.18
CA PHE A 625 -8.33 -0.75 -36.55
C PHE A 625 -7.79 0.53 -37.21
N LEU A 626 -7.88 0.64 -38.55
CA LEU A 626 -7.54 1.85 -39.29
C LEU A 626 -8.49 3.03 -38.98
N GLN A 627 -9.72 2.76 -38.56
CA GLN A 627 -10.69 3.77 -38.11
C GLN A 627 -10.58 4.11 -36.61
N SER A 628 -9.70 3.43 -35.87
CA SER A 628 -9.52 3.66 -34.44
C SER A 628 -9.07 5.08 -34.14
N LYS A 629 -9.56 5.63 -33.02
CA LYS A 629 -9.06 6.90 -32.46
C LYS A 629 -7.61 6.77 -31.97
N ASP A 630 -7.17 5.56 -31.62
CA ASP A 630 -5.81 5.30 -31.15
C ASP A 630 -4.81 5.33 -32.32
N LYS A 631 -3.91 6.31 -32.29
CA LYS A 631 -2.89 6.49 -33.34
C LYS A 631 -1.91 5.32 -33.43
N GLN A 632 -1.54 4.68 -32.31
CA GLN A 632 -0.59 3.57 -32.32
C GLN A 632 -1.21 2.33 -32.95
N LEU A 633 -2.51 2.09 -32.72
CA LEU A 633 -3.21 0.99 -33.38
C LEU A 633 -3.26 1.18 -34.90
N ARG A 634 -3.53 2.41 -35.36
CA ARG A 634 -3.46 2.74 -36.79
C ARG A 634 -2.06 2.53 -37.36
N VAL A 635 -1.01 3.00 -36.67
CA VAL A 635 0.39 2.79 -37.09
C VAL A 635 0.75 1.32 -37.20
N ALA A 636 0.46 0.52 -36.18
CA ALA A 636 0.76 -0.92 -36.18
C ALA A 636 0.03 -1.65 -37.32
N THR A 637 -1.22 -1.25 -37.57
CA THR A 637 -2.04 -1.81 -38.66
C THR A 637 -1.47 -1.47 -40.03
N LEU A 638 -1.13 -0.20 -40.28
CA LEU A 638 -0.52 0.23 -41.53
C LEU A 638 0.85 -0.41 -41.78
N TRP A 639 1.65 -0.58 -40.72
CA TRP A 639 2.93 -1.25 -40.83
C TRP A 639 2.77 -2.73 -41.20
N CYS A 640 1.81 -3.43 -40.58
CA CYS A 640 1.51 -4.80 -40.97
C CYS A 640 1.08 -4.90 -42.45
N VAL A 641 0.17 -4.03 -42.90
CA VAL A 641 -0.26 -3.96 -44.31
C VAL A 641 0.91 -3.71 -45.25
N LEU A 642 1.80 -2.78 -44.90
CA LEU A 642 2.99 -2.48 -45.70
C LEU A 642 3.91 -3.71 -45.85
N ASN A 643 4.19 -4.42 -44.76
CA ASN A 643 5.03 -5.62 -44.80
C ASN A 643 4.40 -6.76 -45.60
N LEU A 644 3.07 -6.83 -45.66
CA LEU A 644 2.36 -7.83 -46.48
C LEU A 644 2.52 -7.58 -47.98
N ILE A 645 2.61 -6.33 -48.42
CA ILE A 645 2.66 -5.99 -49.85
C ILE A 645 4.08 -5.71 -50.37
N TYR A 646 5.06 -5.55 -49.47
CA TYR A 646 6.46 -5.29 -49.81
C TYR A 646 7.38 -6.47 -49.46
N PRO A 647 8.36 -6.87 -50.30
CA PRO A 647 8.66 -6.33 -51.62
C PRO A 647 7.70 -6.85 -52.71
N LYS A 648 7.73 -6.21 -53.88
CA LYS A 648 6.91 -6.59 -55.04
C LYS A 648 7.24 -8.01 -55.53
N CYS A 649 6.21 -8.84 -55.68
CA CYS A 649 6.23 -10.18 -56.28
C CYS A 649 4.81 -10.57 -56.75
N GLU A 650 4.65 -11.65 -57.53
CA GLU A 650 3.30 -12.09 -57.95
C GLU A 650 2.36 -12.30 -56.76
N ALA A 651 2.87 -12.88 -55.67
CA ALA A 651 2.10 -13.11 -54.46
C ALA A 651 1.70 -11.81 -53.73
N SER A 652 2.47 -10.70 -53.84
CA SER A 652 2.05 -9.41 -53.28
C SER A 652 0.88 -8.82 -54.06
N SER A 653 0.83 -8.95 -55.39
CA SER A 653 -0.33 -8.51 -56.19
C SER A 653 -1.60 -9.25 -55.78
N VAL A 654 -1.54 -10.56 -55.55
CA VAL A 654 -2.66 -11.36 -55.03
C VAL A 654 -3.12 -10.85 -53.65
N ARG A 655 -2.18 -10.50 -52.76
CA ARG A 655 -2.50 -9.92 -51.45
C ARG A 655 -3.13 -8.53 -51.55
N VAL A 656 -2.64 -7.67 -52.44
CA VAL A 656 -3.22 -6.34 -52.70
C VAL A 656 -4.69 -6.47 -53.13
N VAL A 657 -4.99 -7.37 -54.07
CA VAL A 657 -6.38 -7.64 -54.50
C VAL A 657 -7.24 -8.10 -53.32
N ARG A 658 -6.73 -9.01 -52.47
CA ARG A 658 -7.46 -9.50 -51.29
C ARG A 658 -7.70 -8.39 -50.26
N LEU A 659 -6.72 -7.51 -50.01
CA LEU A 659 -6.87 -6.33 -49.15
C LEU A 659 -7.85 -5.30 -49.72
N GLN A 660 -7.84 -5.11 -51.04
CA GLN A 660 -8.75 -4.20 -51.74
C GLN A 660 -10.19 -4.70 -51.67
N ASN A 661 -10.42 -5.99 -51.92
CA ASN A 661 -11.74 -6.62 -51.80
C ASN A 661 -12.29 -6.56 -50.36
N ALA A 662 -11.42 -6.51 -49.36
CA ALA A 662 -11.80 -6.33 -47.96
C ALA A 662 -12.00 -4.85 -47.54
N GLY A 663 -11.92 -3.90 -48.48
CA GLY A 663 -12.10 -2.47 -48.23
C GLY A 663 -10.90 -1.78 -47.57
N VAL A 664 -9.80 -2.49 -47.31
CA VAL A 664 -8.62 -1.95 -46.61
C VAL A 664 -7.97 -0.83 -47.42
N ILE A 665 -7.73 -1.07 -48.71
CA ILE A 665 -7.08 -0.07 -49.58
C ILE A 665 -7.93 1.20 -49.72
N SER A 666 -9.27 1.05 -49.76
CA SER A 666 -10.19 2.20 -49.77
C SER A 666 -10.08 3.01 -48.48
N GLN A 667 -10.02 2.35 -47.33
CA GLN A 667 -9.82 3.01 -46.04
C GLN A 667 -8.47 3.74 -45.99
N VAL A 668 -7.39 3.10 -46.45
CA VAL A 668 -6.05 3.71 -46.51
C VAL A 668 -6.03 4.98 -47.37
N LYS A 669 -6.72 4.98 -48.53
CA LYS A 669 -6.88 6.17 -49.37
C LYS A 669 -7.54 7.34 -48.61
N GLY A 670 -8.56 7.04 -47.80
CA GLY A 670 -9.23 8.03 -46.95
C GLY A 670 -8.34 8.60 -45.83
N MET A 671 -7.22 7.96 -45.52
CA MET A 671 -6.29 8.35 -44.44
C MET A 671 -5.10 9.19 -44.92
N ILE A 672 -5.08 9.68 -46.17
CA ILE A 672 -3.94 10.45 -46.71
C ILE A 672 -3.62 11.73 -45.92
N ASN A 673 -4.63 12.24 -45.19
CA ASN A 673 -4.54 13.39 -44.30
C ASN A 673 -4.65 13.01 -42.81
N ASP A 674 -4.26 11.79 -42.43
CA ASP A 674 -4.24 11.37 -41.02
C ASP A 674 -3.43 12.38 -40.18
N PRO A 675 -3.93 12.79 -39.00
CA PRO A 675 -3.23 13.75 -38.14
C PRO A 675 -1.91 13.19 -37.57
N CYS A 676 -1.73 11.87 -37.53
CA CYS A 676 -0.49 11.24 -37.11
C CYS A 676 0.50 11.16 -38.27
N LEU A 677 1.67 11.78 -38.12
CA LEU A 677 2.71 11.81 -39.15
C LEU A 677 3.19 10.41 -39.56
N ASP A 678 3.35 9.50 -38.59
CA ASP A 678 3.74 8.10 -38.85
C ASP A 678 2.69 7.33 -39.67
N CYS A 679 1.40 7.61 -39.42
CA CYS A 679 0.31 7.06 -40.23
C CYS A 679 0.37 7.63 -41.64
N LYS A 680 0.49 8.96 -41.76
CA LYS A 680 0.55 9.66 -43.05
C LYS A 680 1.70 9.16 -43.93
N LEU A 681 2.88 8.94 -43.36
CA LEU A 681 4.03 8.36 -44.07
C LEU A 681 3.71 6.95 -44.57
N ARG A 682 3.24 6.07 -43.69
CA ARG A 682 2.93 4.68 -44.06
C ARG A 682 1.78 4.57 -45.05
N VAL A 683 0.77 5.43 -44.96
CA VAL A 683 -0.32 5.51 -45.96
C VAL A 683 0.25 5.77 -47.35
N ARG A 684 1.18 6.72 -47.49
CA ARG A 684 1.82 7.00 -48.78
C ARG A 684 2.60 5.80 -49.30
N MET A 685 3.40 5.16 -48.45
CA MET A 685 4.18 3.97 -48.82
C MET A 685 3.28 2.80 -49.25
N VAL A 686 2.18 2.58 -48.53
CA VAL A 686 1.21 1.53 -48.89
C VAL A 686 0.57 1.82 -50.25
N LEU A 687 0.19 3.08 -50.51
CA LEU A 687 -0.43 3.46 -51.78
C LEU A 687 0.55 3.40 -52.95
N GLU A 688 1.79 3.82 -52.76
CA GLU A 688 2.88 3.72 -53.74
C GLU A 688 3.10 2.26 -54.15
N HIS A 689 3.30 1.35 -53.19
CA HIS A 689 3.45 -0.07 -53.51
C HIS A 689 2.19 -0.72 -54.08
N CYS A 690 0.99 -0.24 -53.75
CA CYS A 690 -0.22 -0.74 -54.40
C CYS A 690 -0.28 -0.38 -55.90
N LEU A 691 0.24 0.80 -56.28
CA LEU A 691 0.34 1.19 -57.70
C LEU A 691 1.36 0.31 -58.43
N ASP A 692 2.53 0.11 -57.84
CA ASP A 692 3.58 -0.75 -58.42
C ASP A 692 3.09 -2.18 -58.69
N ASN A 693 2.18 -2.69 -57.85
CA ASN A 693 1.59 -4.04 -57.99
C ASN A 693 0.42 -4.09 -58.98
N ALA A 694 -0.19 -2.95 -59.35
CA ALA A 694 -1.32 -2.89 -60.28
C ALA A 694 -0.89 -2.98 -61.75
N ASP A 695 0.33 -2.54 -62.08
CA ASP A 695 0.86 -2.49 -63.45
C ASP A 695 1.09 -3.89 -64.08
N ASP A 696 1.12 -4.96 -63.29
CA ASP A 696 1.28 -6.34 -63.79
C ASP A 696 -0.06 -7.07 -64.02
N GLY A 697 -1.21 -6.45 -63.69
CA GLY A 697 -2.54 -7.07 -63.84
C GLY A 697 -3.11 -7.09 -65.27
N PHE A 698 -2.34 -6.62 -66.25
CA PHE A 698 -2.72 -6.47 -67.67
C PHE A 698 -1.62 -6.94 -68.65
N MET A 699 -0.84 -7.96 -68.28
CA MET A 699 -0.13 -8.83 -69.22
C MET A 699 -0.39 -10.29 -68.86
#